data_AF-A0A3B6B4L3-F1
#
_entry.id   AF-A0A3B6B4L3-F1
#
_cell.length_a   1.000
_cell.length_b   1.000
_cell.length_c   1.000
_cell.angle_alpha   90.00
_cell.angle_beta   90.00
_cell.angle_gamma   90.00
#
_symmetry.space_group_name_H-M   'P 1'
#
loop_
_entity.id
_entity.type
_entity.pdbx_description
1 polymer ?
#
loop_
_entity_poly.entity_id
_entity_poly.type
_entity_poly.pdbx_seq_one_letter_code
_entity_poly.pdbx_strand_id
1 'polypeptide(L)'
;MDMKARGMYVCRTLSYKGADFDTVEAPLEERMTNMYGKAAEFWADLRLELLSAGEISGEEKGVSNQIWRLYWSSHQRFFRHMCMSAKVPAVVKLAKEALAENKCVVIGLQSTGEARTEEAVTKYGVEMEDFVSGPRELLLKLVEENYPLPPKPDTFQQGEEKVTEIQRKRHSAQDVSFKGRVRKVAKMEDVSDDDSGDYSPSESSDHESSESDEEFHMCQICNSEEEKSLLLNCSGCSLRVHPSCLTPPWTGMLTDDWSCYSCKKIEGQEMEHDANVADFSKRYDSAVERKLKILDVIRSLDLPNNPLDDIIDQLGGPDKVAEITGRRGMLIRASDGKGIIYQARNAKEVSMEMINMHEKQQFMDDKKLIAIISEAGSAGVSLHADRRAKNQRRRVHVTLELPWSADRAIQQFGRTHRSNQTSAPQYRLLFTNLGGEKRFASIVAKRLESLGALTQGDRRAGPSLSAFNYDSTYGKRALTMVYRGIMEQDSFPVVPPRCSDNQASIEEFITEAKVALVSVGIIRDATVCNGKVAGKLSGRIVDADMHDVARFLNRLLGLAPDIQNREGQLDSGIVDIKGKNIELKEPPKTVHVDSLSGASTILFTFTIDRGVTWESAKAMLDGRENDGAGSSNDGFYESKREWMGRRHFTLALEGSTEGIYKIIRPAIGEALREMPLSELKGKYRKVSSIDKVSKGWQDEYDVSSKQCMHGSKCKVGSYCTVGRRLQEFNILGGLILPVWGTIEKALAKQVYQNHKRIRVVRLVTTNDNQRIVGLFIPNAAVESVLTGLQWVQDIND
;
A
#
# COMPACT_ATOMS: atom_id res chain seq x y z
N MET A 1 34.28 -0.68 -19.20
CA MET A 1 33.66 0.61 -18.83
C MET A 1 32.14 0.61 -18.98
N ASP A 2 31.60 -0.05 -20.00
CA ASP A 2 30.16 -0.05 -20.31
C ASP A 2 29.26 -0.63 -19.18
N MET A 3 29.66 -1.73 -18.53
CA MET A 3 28.91 -2.26 -17.37
C MET A 3 28.86 -1.32 -16.16
N LYS A 4 29.84 -0.42 -15.99
CA LYS A 4 29.89 0.58 -14.91
C LYS A 4 29.02 1.80 -15.26
N ALA A 5 28.95 2.17 -16.54
CA ALA A 5 28.07 3.21 -17.05
C ALA A 5 26.59 2.79 -17.03
N ARG A 6 26.31 1.53 -17.41
CA ARG A 6 24.98 0.90 -17.37
C ARG A 6 24.50 0.48 -15.98
N GLY A 7 25.29 0.72 -14.92
CA GLY A 7 24.92 0.36 -13.55
C GLY A 7 24.93 -1.14 -13.22
N MET A 8 25.34 -2.01 -14.15
CA MET A 8 25.38 -3.47 -13.98
C MET A 8 26.57 -3.97 -13.15
N TYR A 9 27.57 -3.13 -12.91
CA TYR A 9 28.69 -3.45 -12.02
C TYR A 9 28.39 -2.98 -10.60
N VAL A 10 27.87 -3.88 -9.77
CA VAL A 10 27.70 -3.65 -8.32
C VAL A 10 29.11 -3.64 -7.71
N CYS A 11 29.56 -2.48 -7.22
CA CYS A 11 30.76 -2.43 -6.38
C CYS A 11 30.50 -3.29 -5.14
N ARG A 12 31.11 -4.47 -5.08
CA ARG A 12 30.97 -5.44 -3.99
C ARG A 12 31.44 -4.92 -2.62
N THR A 13 31.99 -3.70 -2.54
CA THR A 13 32.48 -3.08 -1.31
C THR A 13 32.48 -1.54 -1.44
N LEU A 14 31.31 -0.91 -1.40
CA LEU A 14 31.24 0.50 -1.03
C LEU A 14 31.36 0.55 0.50
N SER A 15 32.49 1.05 1.01
CA SER A 15 32.63 1.33 2.44
C SER A 15 31.69 2.48 2.80
N TYR A 16 30.55 2.19 3.43
CA TYR A 16 29.59 3.19 3.94
C TYR A 16 30.11 3.96 5.16
N LYS A 17 31.44 4.10 5.29
CA LYS A 17 32.08 4.78 6.40
C LYS A 17 31.66 6.25 6.45
N GLY A 18 31.05 6.65 7.57
CA GLY A 18 30.55 8.01 7.81
C GLY A 18 29.17 8.31 7.21
N ALA A 19 28.54 7.35 6.51
CA ALA A 19 27.16 7.50 6.07
C ALA A 19 26.21 7.18 7.24
N ASP A 20 25.22 8.04 7.46
CA ASP A 20 24.19 7.82 8.48
C ASP A 20 22.96 7.21 7.82
N PHE A 21 22.33 6.22 8.46
CA PHE A 21 21.05 5.66 8.04
C PHE A 21 20.02 5.86 9.14
N ASP A 22 18.90 6.47 8.77
CA ASP A 22 17.77 6.71 9.66
C ASP A 22 16.46 6.33 8.97
N THR A 23 15.59 5.68 9.72
CA THR A 23 14.25 5.33 9.29
C THR A 23 13.28 6.36 9.81
N VAL A 24 12.59 7.05 8.91
CA VAL A 24 11.59 8.05 9.27
C VAL A 24 10.20 7.47 9.02
N GLU A 25 9.43 7.35 10.09
CA GLU A 25 8.02 7.03 9.98
C GLU A 25 7.22 8.31 9.67
N ALA A 26 6.42 8.25 8.61
CA ALA A 26 5.53 9.29 8.12
C ALA A 26 4.09 8.82 8.38
N PRO A 27 3.55 9.06 9.58
CA PRO A 27 2.19 8.62 9.91
C PRO A 27 1.19 9.29 8.96
N LEU A 28 0.14 8.55 8.57
CA LEU A 28 -0.93 9.13 7.76
C LEU A 28 -1.62 10.24 8.55
N GLU A 29 -1.75 11.41 7.93
CA GLU A 29 -2.59 12.49 8.43
C GLU A 29 -4.07 12.07 8.40
N GLU A 30 -4.91 12.74 9.18
CA GLU A 30 -6.34 12.40 9.30
C GLU A 30 -7.06 12.41 7.94
N ARG A 31 -6.84 13.47 7.14
CA ARG A 31 -7.39 13.55 5.77
C ARG A 31 -6.96 12.36 4.92
N MET A 32 -5.67 12.01 4.94
CA MET A 32 -5.13 10.89 4.17
C MET A 32 -5.66 9.54 4.69
N THR A 33 -5.86 9.40 5.99
CA THR A 33 -6.44 8.20 6.62
C THR A 33 -7.87 7.98 6.12
N ASN A 34 -8.71 9.02 6.15
CA ASN A 34 -10.08 8.97 5.66
C ASN A 34 -10.14 8.69 4.15
N MET A 35 -9.28 9.35 3.37
CA MET A 35 -9.14 9.14 1.93
C MET A 35 -8.76 7.68 1.61
N TYR A 36 -7.78 7.13 2.34
CA TYR A 36 -7.34 5.75 2.18
C TYR A 36 -8.45 4.76 2.54
N GLY A 37 -9.17 5.00 3.64
CA GLY A 37 -10.31 4.17 4.08
C GLY A 37 -11.40 4.07 3.00
N LYS A 38 -11.87 5.22 2.49
CA LYS A 38 -12.86 5.26 1.40
C LYS A 38 -12.38 4.56 0.13
N ALA A 39 -11.09 4.71 -0.21
CA ALA A 39 -10.52 4.02 -1.36
C ALA A 39 -10.49 2.49 -1.15
N ALA A 40 -10.15 2.01 0.06
CA ALA A 40 -10.16 0.60 0.40
C ALA A 40 -11.57 -0.01 0.33
N GLU A 41 -12.58 0.70 0.84
CA GLU A 41 -13.99 0.34 0.71
C GLU A 41 -14.39 0.25 -0.76
N PHE A 42 -14.09 1.27 -1.56
CA PHE A 42 -14.41 1.28 -2.99
C PHE A 42 -13.77 0.08 -3.74
N TRP A 43 -12.51 -0.26 -3.46
CA TRP A 43 -11.88 -1.43 -4.07
C TRP A 43 -12.58 -2.74 -3.66
N ALA A 44 -13.03 -2.86 -2.41
CA ALA A 44 -13.79 -4.03 -1.96
C ALA A 44 -15.14 -4.13 -2.70
N ASP A 45 -15.86 -3.01 -2.85
CA ASP A 45 -17.13 -2.95 -3.56
C ASP A 45 -16.96 -3.24 -5.06
N LEU A 46 -15.95 -2.63 -5.69
CA LEU A 46 -15.61 -2.88 -7.10
C LEU A 46 -15.31 -4.37 -7.33
N ARG A 47 -14.66 -5.05 -6.39
CA ARG A 47 -14.42 -6.49 -6.48
C ARG A 47 -15.72 -7.29 -6.52
N LEU A 48 -16.67 -6.97 -5.64
CA LEU A 48 -17.97 -7.64 -5.58
C LEU A 48 -18.76 -7.39 -6.86
N GLU A 49 -18.76 -6.16 -7.35
CA GLU A 49 -19.43 -5.80 -8.60
C GLU A 49 -18.84 -6.57 -9.79
N LEU A 50 -17.51 -6.61 -9.92
CA LEU A 50 -16.84 -7.36 -11.00
C LEU A 50 -17.10 -8.88 -10.93
N LEU A 51 -17.20 -9.45 -9.73
CA LEU A 51 -17.61 -10.85 -9.57
C LEU A 51 -19.05 -11.06 -10.08
N SER A 52 -19.98 -10.18 -9.69
CA SER A 52 -21.38 -10.28 -10.10
C SER A 52 -21.57 -10.07 -11.60
N ALA A 53 -20.83 -9.14 -12.19
CA ALA A 53 -20.89 -8.84 -13.61
C ALA A 53 -20.28 -9.98 -14.45
N GLY A 54 -19.22 -10.63 -13.95
CA GLY A 54 -18.62 -11.80 -14.58
C GLY A 54 -19.56 -13.01 -14.67
N GLU A 55 -20.44 -13.21 -13.67
CA GLU A 55 -21.47 -14.26 -13.71
C GLU A 55 -22.55 -13.99 -14.77
N ILE A 56 -22.92 -12.72 -14.95
CA ILE A 56 -23.96 -12.28 -15.90
C ILE A 56 -23.45 -12.33 -17.35
N SER A 57 -22.18 -12.01 -17.58
CA SER A 57 -21.58 -11.99 -18.91
C SER A 57 -21.31 -13.38 -19.52
N GLY A 58 -21.43 -14.47 -18.74
CA GLY A 58 -21.23 -15.83 -19.23
C GLY A 58 -19.81 -16.13 -19.72
N GLU A 59 -18.79 -15.43 -19.18
CA GLU A 59 -17.42 -15.48 -19.70
C GLU A 59 -16.80 -16.89 -19.67
N GLU A 60 -16.10 -17.26 -20.74
CA GLU A 60 -15.20 -18.41 -20.75
C GLU A 60 -14.12 -18.27 -19.67
N LYS A 61 -13.75 -19.39 -19.01
CA LYS A 61 -12.76 -19.45 -17.91
C LYS A 61 -11.41 -18.75 -18.19
N GLY A 62 -11.07 -18.49 -19.45
CA GLY A 62 -9.86 -17.76 -19.87
C GLY A 62 -9.91 -16.24 -19.64
N VAL A 63 -11.04 -15.59 -19.95
CA VAL A 63 -11.21 -14.12 -19.89
C VAL A 63 -11.28 -13.64 -18.43
N SER A 64 -11.99 -14.38 -17.58
CA SER A 64 -12.07 -14.13 -16.14
C SER A 64 -10.68 -14.08 -15.46
N ASN A 65 -9.74 -14.93 -15.87
CA ASN A 65 -8.37 -14.93 -15.33
C ASN A 65 -7.57 -13.68 -15.72
N GLN A 66 -7.83 -13.09 -16.89
CA GLN A 66 -7.15 -11.86 -17.34
C GLN A 66 -7.63 -10.65 -16.54
N ILE A 67 -8.94 -10.51 -16.32
CA ILE A 67 -9.53 -9.43 -15.51
C ILE A 67 -8.94 -9.44 -14.10
N TRP A 68 -8.88 -10.61 -13.44
CA TRP A 68 -8.31 -10.69 -12.08
C TRP A 68 -6.83 -10.36 -12.03
N ARG A 69 -6.04 -10.73 -13.05
CA ARG A 69 -4.63 -10.33 -13.13
C ARG A 69 -4.50 -8.81 -13.26
N LEU A 70 -5.32 -8.18 -14.10
CA LEU A 70 -5.32 -6.73 -14.29
C LEU A 70 -5.79 -6.02 -13.03
N TYR A 71 -6.93 -6.41 -12.46
CA TYR A 71 -7.48 -5.89 -11.20
C TYR A 71 -6.41 -5.88 -10.09
N TRP A 72 -5.76 -7.01 -9.84
CA TRP A 72 -4.77 -7.10 -8.76
C TRP A 72 -3.48 -6.35 -9.04
N SER A 73 -3.09 -6.23 -10.32
CA SER A 73 -1.94 -5.40 -10.71
C SER A 73 -2.23 -3.91 -10.54
N SER A 74 -3.44 -3.47 -10.89
CA SER A 74 -3.93 -2.11 -10.73
C SER A 74 -4.10 -1.76 -9.26
N HIS A 75 -4.71 -2.64 -8.46
CA HIS A 75 -4.84 -2.51 -7.01
C HIS A 75 -3.48 -2.27 -6.34
N GLN A 76 -2.48 -3.09 -6.65
CA GLN A 76 -1.14 -2.93 -6.08
C GLN A 76 -0.51 -1.58 -6.45
N ARG A 77 -0.64 -1.14 -7.70
CA ARG A 77 -0.12 0.16 -8.17
C ARG A 77 -0.86 1.33 -7.52
N PHE A 78 -2.18 1.23 -7.36
CA PHE A 78 -3.03 2.23 -6.73
C PHE A 78 -2.58 2.49 -5.29
N PHE A 79 -2.57 1.47 -4.43
CA PHE A 79 -2.23 1.68 -3.01
C PHE A 79 -0.76 2.05 -2.81
N ARG A 80 0.13 1.62 -3.70
CA ARG A 80 1.52 2.09 -3.70
C ARG A 80 1.62 3.59 -3.97
N HIS A 81 0.83 4.10 -4.91
CA HIS A 81 0.74 5.53 -5.18
C HIS A 81 0.16 6.28 -3.98
N MET A 82 -0.90 5.76 -3.36
CA MET A 82 -1.47 6.31 -2.11
C MET A 82 -0.41 6.43 -1.00
N CYS A 83 0.41 5.39 -0.79
CA CYS A 83 1.51 5.42 0.19
C CYS A 83 2.57 6.46 -0.16
N MET A 84 2.87 6.67 -1.44
CA MET A 84 3.83 7.71 -1.87
C MET A 84 3.28 9.10 -1.60
N SER A 85 2.03 9.37 -1.97
CA SER A 85 1.38 10.66 -1.72
C SER A 85 1.26 10.95 -0.22
N ALA A 86 0.96 9.95 0.60
CA ALA A 86 0.91 10.08 2.07
C ALA A 86 2.25 10.53 2.69
N LYS A 87 3.39 10.29 2.03
CA LYS A 87 4.72 10.70 2.52
C LYS A 87 5.14 12.09 2.07
N VAL A 88 4.43 12.73 1.14
CA VAL A 88 4.80 14.04 0.59
C VAL A 88 5.00 15.08 1.69
N PRO A 89 4.09 15.24 2.69
CA PRO A 89 4.28 16.22 3.76
C PRO A 89 5.57 16.00 4.56
N ALA A 90 5.88 14.73 4.88
CA ALA A 90 7.10 14.36 5.58
C ALA A 90 8.37 14.63 4.75
N VAL A 91 8.35 14.34 3.45
CA VAL A 91 9.48 14.65 2.55
C VAL A 91 9.72 16.16 2.48
N VAL A 92 8.66 16.95 2.30
CA VAL A 92 8.75 18.41 2.22
C VAL A 92 9.30 18.99 3.51
N LYS A 93 8.83 18.51 4.68
CA LYS A 93 9.35 18.89 5.99
C LYS A 93 10.83 18.57 6.13
N LEU A 94 11.24 17.33 5.86
CA LEU A 94 12.65 16.91 5.95
C LEU A 94 13.55 17.69 5.00
N ALA A 95 13.06 18.00 3.80
CA ALA A 95 13.81 18.80 2.84
C ALA A 95 14.03 20.22 3.36
N LYS A 96 12.98 20.88 3.88
CA LYS A 96 13.07 22.23 4.45
C LYS A 96 13.99 22.27 5.67
N GLU A 97 13.91 21.29 6.57
CA GLU A 97 14.81 21.15 7.72
C GLU A 97 16.28 21.00 7.29
N ALA A 98 16.55 20.12 6.31
CA ALA A 98 17.90 19.94 5.80
C ALA A 98 18.46 21.22 5.16
N LEU A 99 17.65 21.98 4.42
CA LEU A 99 18.06 23.25 3.85
C LEU A 99 18.38 24.30 4.94
N ALA A 100 17.58 24.35 6.01
CA ALA A 100 17.83 25.24 7.16
C ALA A 100 19.15 24.91 7.87
N GLU A 101 19.55 23.64 7.88
CA GLU A 101 20.85 23.18 8.40
C GLU A 101 22.02 23.37 7.40
N ASN A 102 21.85 24.14 6.33
CA ASN A 102 22.83 24.35 5.27
C ASN A 102 23.32 23.04 4.61
N LYS A 103 22.40 22.08 4.43
CA LYS A 103 22.61 20.84 3.68
C LYS A 103 21.93 20.89 2.31
N CYS A 104 22.21 19.90 1.46
CA CYS A 104 21.53 19.73 0.17
C CYS A 104 20.72 18.44 0.15
N VAL A 105 19.60 18.45 -0.56
CA VAL A 105 18.63 17.36 -0.53
C VAL A 105 18.62 16.62 -1.85
N VAL A 106 18.61 15.29 -1.79
CA VAL A 106 18.36 14.42 -2.94
C VAL A 106 17.17 13.52 -2.61
N ILE A 107 16.08 13.65 -3.34
CA ILE A 107 14.86 12.86 -3.16
C ILE A 107 14.83 11.77 -4.22
N GLY A 108 14.73 10.54 -3.76
CA GLY A 108 14.70 9.36 -4.58
C GLY A 108 13.31 8.74 -4.70
N LEU A 109 12.83 8.56 -5.93
CA LEU A 109 11.61 7.82 -6.25
C LEU A 109 11.85 6.83 -7.41
N GLN A 110 10.92 5.91 -7.64
CA GLN A 110 10.97 4.95 -8.75
C GLN A 110 9.93 5.30 -9.82
N SER A 111 8.70 5.63 -9.42
CA SER A 111 7.61 5.93 -10.36
C SER A 111 7.31 7.42 -10.45
N THR A 112 7.35 7.97 -11.66
CA THR A 112 7.09 9.39 -11.96
C THR A 112 5.63 9.69 -12.28
N GLY A 113 4.78 8.67 -12.47
CA GLY A 113 3.38 8.85 -12.90
C GLY A 113 3.17 9.45 -14.30
N GLU A 114 4.23 9.57 -15.10
CA GLU A 114 4.22 10.27 -16.40
C GLU A 114 3.18 9.73 -17.37
N ALA A 115 3.12 8.41 -17.59
CA ALA A 115 2.19 7.82 -18.56
C ALA A 115 0.72 8.20 -18.29
N ARG A 116 0.36 8.40 -17.01
CA ARG A 116 -0.98 8.86 -16.61
C ARG A 116 -1.16 10.35 -16.84
N THR A 117 -0.10 11.12 -16.66
CA THR A 117 -0.10 12.55 -16.92
C THR A 117 -0.28 12.81 -18.42
N GLU A 118 0.45 12.10 -19.28
CA GLU A 118 0.33 12.23 -20.75
C GLU A 118 -1.06 11.79 -21.26
N GLU A 119 -1.59 10.69 -20.71
CA GLU A 119 -2.94 10.22 -21.03
C GLU A 119 -4.00 11.25 -20.62
N ALA A 120 -3.90 11.81 -19.42
CA ALA A 120 -4.79 12.87 -18.94
C ALA A 120 -4.69 14.14 -19.79
N VAL A 121 -3.47 14.58 -20.16
CA VAL A 121 -3.26 15.74 -21.04
C VAL A 121 -3.87 15.50 -22.44
N THR A 122 -3.81 14.27 -22.94
CA THR A 122 -4.45 13.91 -24.22
C THR A 122 -5.99 13.93 -24.11
N LYS A 123 -6.54 13.57 -22.96
CA LYS A 123 -8.00 13.49 -22.72
C LYS A 123 -8.63 14.83 -22.35
N TYR A 124 -7.96 15.63 -21.52
CA TYR A 124 -8.49 16.85 -20.91
C TYR A 124 -7.86 18.15 -21.46
N GLY A 125 -6.77 18.04 -22.20
CA GLY A 125 -6.03 19.18 -22.74
C GLY A 125 -4.82 19.59 -21.90
N VAL A 126 -4.15 20.66 -22.34
CA VAL A 126 -2.88 21.15 -21.76
C VAL A 126 -3.11 21.98 -20.50
N GLU A 127 -4.27 22.61 -20.36
CA GLU A 127 -4.68 23.42 -19.20
C GLU A 127 -5.69 22.64 -18.37
N MET A 128 -5.46 22.56 -17.06
CA MET A 128 -6.27 21.79 -16.12
C MET A 128 -6.51 22.61 -14.84
N GLU A 129 -7.57 22.27 -14.10
CA GLU A 129 -7.89 22.97 -12.85
C GLU A 129 -6.95 22.59 -11.70
N ASP A 130 -6.53 21.32 -11.63
CA ASP A 130 -5.60 20.80 -10.61
C ASP A 130 -4.65 19.75 -11.20
N PHE A 131 -3.68 19.30 -10.41
CA PHE A 131 -2.74 18.25 -10.78
C PHE A 131 -3.46 16.92 -11.05
N VAL A 132 -2.91 16.14 -11.98
CA VAL A 132 -3.47 14.83 -12.34
C VAL A 132 -3.32 13.84 -11.18
N SER A 133 -4.44 13.24 -10.77
CA SER A 133 -4.46 12.15 -9.81
C SER A 133 -4.17 10.81 -10.50
N GLY A 134 -2.93 10.31 -10.34
CA GLY A 134 -2.53 9.01 -10.87
C GLY A 134 -3.41 7.82 -10.41
N PRO A 135 -3.85 7.75 -9.14
CA PRO A 135 -4.78 6.73 -8.66
C PRO A 135 -6.15 6.80 -9.35
N ARG A 136 -6.66 8.01 -9.62
CA ARG A 136 -7.95 8.22 -10.31
C ARG A 136 -7.89 7.71 -11.75
N GLU A 137 -6.90 8.16 -12.52
CA GLU A 137 -6.73 7.75 -13.92
C GLU A 137 -6.54 6.23 -14.05
N LEU A 138 -5.84 5.62 -13.10
CA LEU A 138 -5.68 4.17 -13.06
C LEU A 138 -7.02 3.44 -12.86
N LEU A 139 -7.89 3.92 -11.97
CA LEU A 139 -9.21 3.34 -11.74
C LEU A 139 -10.14 3.55 -12.93
N LEU A 140 -10.19 4.77 -13.47
CA LEU A 140 -11.00 5.08 -14.66
C LEU A 140 -10.63 4.14 -15.80
N LYS A 141 -9.35 4.02 -16.13
CA LYS A 141 -8.89 3.13 -17.21
C LYS A 141 -9.23 1.67 -16.94
N LEU A 142 -9.04 1.20 -15.70
CA LEU A 142 -9.35 -0.20 -15.35
C LEU A 142 -10.81 -0.52 -15.65
N VAL A 143 -11.75 0.34 -15.23
CA VAL A 143 -13.20 0.13 -15.42
C VAL A 143 -13.62 0.44 -16.86
N GLU A 144 -13.12 1.50 -17.48
CA GLU A 144 -13.44 1.87 -18.87
C GLU A 144 -13.07 0.73 -19.85
N GLU A 145 -11.90 0.12 -19.70
CA GLU A 145 -11.40 -0.87 -20.66
C GLU A 145 -11.72 -2.33 -20.31
N ASN A 146 -11.92 -2.67 -19.03
CA ASN A 146 -11.92 -4.07 -18.58
C ASN A 146 -13.18 -4.48 -17.80
N TYR A 147 -14.18 -3.61 -17.70
CA TYR A 147 -15.46 -3.98 -17.09
C TYR A 147 -16.16 -5.04 -17.96
N PRO A 148 -16.53 -6.21 -17.40
CA PRO A 148 -17.16 -7.28 -18.16
C PRO A 148 -18.56 -6.84 -18.60
N LEU A 149 -18.79 -6.88 -19.91
CA LEU A 149 -20.09 -6.58 -20.51
C LEU A 149 -20.61 -7.84 -21.21
N PRO A 150 -21.93 -8.07 -21.22
CA PRO A 150 -22.54 -9.10 -22.07
C PRO A 150 -22.18 -8.87 -23.55
N PRO A 151 -22.28 -9.89 -24.42
CA PRO A 151 -22.08 -9.71 -25.86
C PRO A 151 -23.05 -8.66 -26.41
N LYS A 152 -22.54 -7.80 -27.29
CA LYS A 152 -23.34 -6.73 -27.90
C LYS A 152 -24.46 -7.34 -28.77
N PRO A 153 -25.69 -6.78 -28.73
CA PRO A 153 -26.83 -7.30 -29.48
C PRO A 153 -26.59 -7.38 -31.00
N ASP A 154 -25.84 -6.44 -31.59
CA ASP A 154 -25.55 -6.41 -33.05
C ASP A 154 -24.77 -7.62 -33.56
N THR A 155 -24.13 -8.40 -32.68
CA THR A 155 -23.32 -9.57 -33.06
C THR A 155 -24.17 -10.78 -33.50
N PHE A 156 -25.48 -10.78 -33.20
CA PHE A 156 -26.38 -11.88 -33.56
C PHE A 156 -26.96 -11.76 -34.98
N GLN A 157 -26.96 -10.56 -35.58
CA GLN A 157 -27.48 -10.34 -36.94
C GLN A 157 -26.55 -10.89 -38.04
N GLN A 158 -25.27 -11.15 -37.75
CA GLN A 158 -24.29 -11.65 -38.74
C GLN A 158 -24.06 -13.18 -38.66
N GLY A 159 -24.77 -13.88 -37.77
CA GLY A 159 -24.54 -15.30 -37.48
C GLY A 159 -25.21 -16.30 -38.43
N GLU A 160 -26.19 -15.88 -39.24
CA GLU A 160 -27.03 -16.81 -40.04
C GLU A 160 -26.70 -16.91 -41.54
N GLU A 161 -25.62 -16.28 -42.03
CA GLU A 161 -25.12 -16.53 -43.41
C GLU A 161 -24.14 -17.71 -43.52
N LYS A 162 -23.87 -18.43 -42.42
CA LYS A 162 -23.00 -19.63 -42.43
C LYS A 162 -23.69 -20.86 -41.87
N VAL A 163 -24.79 -21.27 -42.51
CA VAL A 163 -25.28 -22.66 -42.41
C VAL A 163 -24.96 -23.39 -43.72
N THR A 164 -23.85 -24.12 -43.66
CA THR A 164 -23.40 -25.25 -44.48
C THR A 164 -24.37 -25.79 -45.56
N GLU A 165 -23.93 -25.74 -46.82
CA GLU A 165 -24.30 -26.74 -47.83
C GLU A 165 -23.94 -28.14 -47.32
N ILE A 166 -24.95 -28.91 -46.89
CA ILE A 166 -24.81 -30.35 -46.66
C ILE A 166 -25.14 -31.06 -47.98
N GLN A 167 -24.11 -31.34 -48.77
CA GLN A 167 -24.18 -32.36 -49.81
C GLN A 167 -24.42 -33.73 -49.17
N ARG A 168 -25.62 -34.28 -49.38
CA ARG A 168 -25.92 -35.68 -49.09
C ARG A 168 -25.15 -36.59 -50.06
N LYS A 169 -24.11 -37.27 -49.58
CA LYS A 169 -23.62 -38.52 -50.21
C LYS A 169 -23.56 -39.65 -49.19
N ARG A 170 -24.16 -40.77 -49.61
CA ARG A 170 -24.39 -42.02 -48.89
C ARG A 170 -23.09 -42.64 -48.37
N HIS A 171 -23.19 -43.28 -47.22
CA HIS A 171 -22.17 -44.20 -46.69
C HIS A 171 -21.84 -45.32 -47.67
N SER A 172 -20.55 -45.61 -47.83
CA SER A 172 -20.04 -46.98 -47.99
C SER A 172 -18.70 -47.09 -47.27
N ALA A 173 -18.54 -48.20 -46.58
CA ALA A 173 -17.50 -48.50 -45.60
C ALA A 173 -16.12 -48.78 -46.22
N GLN A 174 -15.06 -48.56 -45.43
CA GLN A 174 -14.08 -49.55 -44.92
C GLN A 174 -12.69 -48.93 -44.65
N ASP A 175 -12.09 -49.44 -43.58
CA ASP A 175 -10.69 -49.36 -43.12
C ASP A 175 -9.64 -49.01 -44.18
N VAL A 176 -8.63 -48.18 -43.84
CA VAL A 176 -7.31 -48.61 -43.32
C VAL A 176 -6.37 -47.40 -43.11
N SER A 177 -5.84 -47.30 -41.89
CA SER A 177 -4.41 -47.34 -41.52
C SER A 177 -3.28 -46.55 -42.24
N PHE A 178 -2.35 -46.09 -41.37
CA PHE A 178 -0.92 -45.78 -41.55
C PHE A 178 -0.43 -44.37 -41.98
N LYS A 179 0.20 -43.73 -40.97
CA LYS A 179 1.54 -43.12 -40.91
C LYS A 179 2.12 -42.40 -42.13
N GLY A 180 2.68 -41.22 -41.84
CA GLY A 180 3.95 -40.75 -42.41
C GLY A 180 3.92 -39.24 -42.62
N ARG A 181 4.69 -38.48 -41.83
CA ARG A 181 6.04 -37.99 -42.18
C ARG A 181 5.99 -37.00 -43.37
N VAL A 182 6.64 -35.83 -43.36
CA VAL A 182 7.54 -35.14 -42.43
C VAL A 182 7.97 -33.89 -43.20
N ARG A 183 8.13 -32.75 -42.49
CA ARG A 183 9.08 -31.64 -42.80
C ARG A 183 8.88 -30.90 -44.15
N LYS A 184 9.28 -29.65 -44.33
CA LYS A 184 10.08 -28.68 -43.59
C LYS A 184 9.88 -27.32 -44.31
N VAL A 185 9.83 -26.24 -43.54
CA VAL A 185 10.70 -25.03 -43.64
C VAL A 185 10.72 -24.34 -45.02
N ALA A 186 10.19 -23.12 -45.13
CA ALA A 186 10.89 -21.81 -45.08
C ALA A 186 10.38 -21.04 -46.31
N LYS A 187 10.35 -19.70 -46.44
CA LYS A 187 10.72 -18.52 -45.65
C LYS A 187 10.55 -17.34 -46.63
N MET A 188 10.04 -16.20 -46.12
CA MET A 188 10.16 -14.82 -46.64
C MET A 188 9.53 -14.50 -48.01
N GLU A 189 8.57 -13.55 -48.04
CA GLU A 189 8.76 -12.09 -48.15
C GLU A 189 9.34 -11.71 -49.52
N ASP A 190 8.52 -11.13 -50.42
CA ASP A 190 8.42 -9.67 -50.59
C ASP A 190 7.49 -9.27 -51.75
N VAL A 191 6.66 -8.25 -51.48
CA VAL A 191 6.30 -7.05 -52.29
C VAL A 191 6.09 -7.17 -53.82
N SER A 192 4.90 -6.79 -54.32
CA SER A 192 4.66 -5.61 -55.19
C SER A 192 3.29 -5.61 -55.91
N ASP A 193 2.81 -4.39 -56.19
CA ASP A 193 1.50 -3.91 -56.67
C ASP A 193 1.13 -4.15 -58.16
N ASP A 194 -0.12 -3.74 -58.49
CA ASP A 194 -0.78 -3.39 -59.77
C ASP A 194 -1.18 -4.53 -60.75
N ASP A 195 -2.47 -4.73 -61.08
CA ASP A 195 -3.38 -3.97 -62.00
C ASP A 195 -2.94 -4.14 -63.48
N SER A 196 -3.72 -4.47 -64.52
CA SER A 196 -5.15 -4.60 -64.86
C SER A 196 -5.29 -5.30 -66.25
N GLY A 197 -6.52 -5.64 -66.69
CA GLY A 197 -6.92 -5.86 -68.09
C GLY A 197 -7.32 -7.31 -68.43
N ASP A 198 -8.60 -7.65 -68.59
CA ASP A 198 -9.52 -7.39 -69.74
C ASP A 198 -9.13 -8.12 -71.04
N TYR A 199 -10.07 -8.92 -71.56
CA TYR A 199 -10.17 -9.31 -72.97
C TYR A 199 -11.60 -9.82 -73.28
N SER A 200 -12.23 -9.15 -74.24
CA SER A 200 -13.51 -9.39 -74.98
C SER A 200 -13.54 -10.74 -75.75
N PRO A 201 -14.46 -11.05 -76.74
CA PRO A 201 -15.64 -10.31 -77.29
C PRO A 201 -16.88 -11.14 -77.79
N SER A 202 -18.02 -10.43 -78.04
CA SER A 202 -18.97 -10.40 -79.20
C SER A 202 -19.45 -11.70 -79.92
N GLU A 203 -20.62 -11.87 -80.57
CA GLU A 203 -21.84 -11.09 -80.88
C GLU A 203 -22.85 -11.99 -81.65
N SER A 204 -24.07 -11.45 -81.90
CA SER A 204 -25.17 -11.83 -82.84
C SER A 204 -26.28 -12.74 -82.29
N SER A 205 -27.59 -12.53 -82.55
CA SER A 205 -28.38 -11.51 -83.25
C SER A 205 -29.87 -11.68 -82.89
N ASP A 206 -30.67 -10.61 -82.98
CA ASP A 206 -32.09 -10.49 -82.60
C ASP A 206 -33.10 -11.29 -83.46
N HIS A 207 -34.26 -11.62 -82.87
CA HIS A 207 -35.60 -11.32 -83.42
C HIS A 207 -36.73 -11.56 -82.39
N GLU A 208 -37.74 -10.68 -82.44
CA GLU A 208 -38.91 -10.55 -81.56
C GLU A 208 -40.00 -11.64 -81.71
N SER A 209 -40.78 -11.86 -80.63
CA SER A 209 -42.21 -12.14 -80.70
C SER A 209 -42.89 -11.91 -79.34
N SER A 210 -43.99 -11.15 -79.35
CA SER A 210 -44.89 -10.86 -78.24
C SER A 210 -45.88 -12.00 -77.98
N GLU A 211 -46.01 -12.47 -76.73
CA GLU A 211 -47.21 -13.15 -76.24
C GLU A 211 -47.49 -12.75 -74.78
N SER A 212 -48.78 -12.62 -74.46
CA SER A 212 -49.36 -12.20 -73.18
C SER A 212 -49.37 -13.36 -72.18
N ASP A 213 -48.68 -13.22 -71.05
CA ASP A 213 -48.77 -14.18 -69.95
C ASP A 213 -50.05 -13.95 -69.13
N GLU A 214 -51.07 -14.77 -69.39
CA GLU A 214 -52.13 -15.04 -68.42
C GLU A 214 -51.50 -15.66 -67.17
N GLU A 215 -51.66 -15.04 -66.00
CA GLU A 215 -51.06 -15.50 -64.75
C GLU A 215 -51.66 -16.86 -64.34
N PHE A 216 -50.92 -17.95 -64.58
CA PHE A 216 -51.35 -19.33 -64.31
C PHE A 216 -51.71 -19.53 -62.81
N HIS A 217 -53.00 -19.72 -62.51
CA HIS A 217 -53.48 -20.02 -61.17
C HIS A 217 -53.62 -21.54 -60.96
N MET A 218 -52.56 -22.19 -60.50
CA MET A 218 -52.54 -23.63 -60.18
C MET A 218 -52.34 -23.88 -58.69
N CYS A 219 -52.98 -24.93 -58.16
CA CYS A 219 -52.67 -25.42 -56.81
C CYS A 219 -51.26 -26.02 -56.77
N GLN A 220 -50.37 -25.48 -55.93
CA GLN A 220 -48.98 -25.92 -55.88
C GLN A 220 -48.75 -27.31 -55.25
N ILE A 221 -49.79 -27.93 -54.68
CA ILE A 221 -49.69 -29.29 -54.10
C ILE A 221 -50.11 -30.36 -55.11
N CYS A 222 -51.25 -30.20 -55.78
CA CYS A 222 -51.76 -31.18 -56.74
C CYS A 222 -51.43 -30.84 -58.21
N ASN A 223 -50.88 -29.65 -58.45
CA ASN A 223 -50.52 -29.15 -59.79
C ASN A 223 -51.70 -29.18 -60.79
N SER A 224 -52.92 -28.99 -60.27
CA SER A 224 -54.16 -28.94 -61.03
C SER A 224 -54.70 -27.52 -61.12
N GLU A 225 -55.35 -27.24 -62.24
CA GLU A 225 -56.07 -26.00 -62.56
C GLU A 225 -57.58 -26.08 -62.27
N GLU A 226 -58.06 -27.20 -61.75
CA GLU A 226 -59.47 -27.37 -61.37
C GLU A 226 -59.78 -26.52 -60.13
N GLU A 227 -61.00 -25.97 -60.03
CA GLU A 227 -61.49 -25.18 -58.87
C GLU A 227 -60.69 -23.89 -58.53
N LYS A 228 -60.22 -23.15 -59.56
CA LYS A 228 -59.41 -21.91 -59.43
C LYS A 228 -59.95 -20.85 -58.46
N SER A 229 -61.28 -20.76 -58.27
CA SER A 229 -61.92 -19.80 -57.37
C SER A 229 -61.90 -20.21 -55.89
N LEU A 230 -61.40 -21.40 -55.55
CA LEU A 230 -61.39 -21.96 -54.20
C LEU A 230 -59.97 -22.16 -53.64
N LEU A 231 -58.96 -21.56 -54.27
CA LEU A 231 -57.58 -21.57 -53.78
C LEU A 231 -57.43 -20.67 -52.54
N LEU A 232 -56.82 -21.20 -51.49
CA LEU A 232 -56.31 -20.41 -50.36
C LEU A 232 -54.99 -19.77 -50.79
N ASN A 233 -54.89 -18.45 -50.61
CA ASN A 233 -53.66 -17.69 -50.87
C ASN A 233 -52.98 -17.37 -49.53
N CYS A 234 -51.75 -17.85 -49.35
CA CYS A 234 -50.96 -17.51 -48.18
C CYS A 234 -50.53 -16.05 -48.23
N SER A 235 -50.90 -15.25 -47.23
CA SER A 235 -50.50 -13.84 -47.11
C SER A 235 -48.98 -13.62 -46.99
N GLY A 236 -48.23 -14.62 -46.52
CA GLY A 236 -46.78 -14.51 -46.27
C GLY A 236 -45.87 -15.03 -47.39
N CYS A 237 -46.34 -15.93 -48.27
CA CYS A 237 -45.49 -16.51 -49.32
C CYS A 237 -46.18 -16.68 -50.67
N SER A 238 -47.37 -16.10 -50.83
CA SER A 238 -48.20 -16.17 -52.06
C SER A 238 -48.52 -17.59 -52.54
N LEU A 239 -48.31 -18.59 -51.68
CA LEU A 239 -48.61 -19.99 -51.94
C LEU A 239 -50.12 -20.16 -52.14
N ARG A 240 -50.51 -20.76 -53.28
CA ARG A 240 -51.91 -21.04 -53.63
C ARG A 240 -52.18 -22.54 -53.54
N VAL A 241 -53.12 -22.94 -52.69
CA VAL A 241 -53.43 -24.36 -52.44
C VAL A 241 -54.91 -24.60 -52.23
N HIS A 242 -55.41 -25.76 -52.63
CA HIS A 242 -56.78 -26.15 -52.30
C HIS A 242 -56.91 -26.46 -50.80
N PRO A 243 -58.02 -26.07 -50.14
CA PRO A 243 -58.31 -26.42 -48.75
C PRO A 243 -58.20 -27.92 -48.46
N SER A 244 -58.61 -28.76 -49.43
CA SER A 244 -58.58 -30.23 -49.34
C SER A 244 -57.19 -30.85 -49.57
N CYS A 245 -56.27 -30.13 -50.22
CA CYS A 245 -54.89 -30.59 -50.45
C CYS A 245 -53.99 -30.38 -49.22
N LEU A 246 -54.45 -29.61 -48.23
CA LEU A 246 -53.77 -29.44 -46.94
C LEU A 246 -53.96 -30.68 -46.06
N THR A 247 -52.95 -31.00 -45.25
CA THR A 247 -53.04 -32.09 -44.27
C THR A 247 -52.76 -31.54 -42.86
N PRO A 248 -53.76 -31.49 -41.96
CA PRO A 248 -55.17 -31.86 -42.17
C PRO A 248 -55.90 -30.90 -43.12
N PRO A 249 -57.01 -31.33 -43.75
CA PRO A 249 -57.80 -30.48 -44.65
C PRO A 249 -58.34 -29.24 -43.94
N TRP A 250 -58.27 -28.08 -44.60
CA TRP A 250 -58.81 -26.84 -44.06
C TRP A 250 -60.34 -26.83 -44.17
N THR A 251 -61.02 -26.61 -43.04
CA THR A 251 -62.50 -26.62 -42.92
C THR A 251 -63.08 -25.25 -42.51
N GLY A 252 -62.25 -24.21 -42.47
CA GLY A 252 -62.68 -22.83 -42.15
C GLY A 252 -63.25 -22.08 -43.37
N MET A 253 -63.91 -20.94 -43.12
CA MET A 253 -64.37 -20.06 -44.19
C MET A 253 -63.18 -19.44 -44.95
N LEU A 254 -63.32 -19.24 -46.26
CA LEU A 254 -62.30 -18.59 -47.10
C LEU A 254 -62.20 -17.10 -46.69
N THR A 255 -61.12 -16.75 -46.00
CA THR A 255 -60.77 -15.37 -45.62
C THR A 255 -59.45 -15.00 -46.29
N ASP A 256 -59.30 -13.75 -46.72
CA ASP A 256 -58.09 -13.28 -47.42
C ASP A 256 -56.81 -13.26 -46.55
N ASP A 257 -56.94 -13.45 -45.22
CA ASP A 257 -55.84 -13.38 -44.25
C ASP A 257 -55.24 -14.75 -43.84
N TRP A 258 -55.45 -15.80 -44.64
CA TRP A 258 -54.92 -17.12 -44.30
C TRP A 258 -53.39 -17.20 -44.52
N SER A 259 -52.65 -17.71 -43.53
CA SER A 259 -51.21 -18.01 -43.64
C SER A 259 -50.93 -19.51 -43.48
N CYS A 260 -50.03 -20.05 -44.30
CA CYS A 260 -49.70 -21.47 -44.31
C CYS A 260 -48.94 -21.88 -43.03
N TYR A 261 -48.91 -23.18 -42.72
CA TYR A 261 -48.30 -23.70 -41.50
C TYR A 261 -46.80 -23.40 -41.39
N SER A 262 -46.10 -23.26 -42.52
CA SER A 262 -44.68 -22.87 -42.56
C SER A 262 -44.49 -21.40 -42.19
N CYS A 263 -45.32 -20.48 -42.72
CA CYS A 263 -45.28 -19.07 -42.37
C CYS A 263 -45.68 -18.82 -40.90
N LYS A 264 -46.69 -19.54 -40.39
CA LYS A 264 -47.05 -19.47 -38.95
C LYS A 264 -45.95 -19.95 -38.01
N LYS A 265 -45.15 -20.93 -38.43
CA LYS A 265 -43.97 -21.37 -37.67
C LYS A 265 -42.87 -20.30 -37.64
N ILE A 266 -42.66 -19.61 -38.77
CA ILE A 266 -41.68 -18.52 -38.90
C ILE A 266 -42.11 -17.33 -38.03
N GLU A 267 -43.36 -16.87 -38.10
CA GLU A 267 -43.88 -15.78 -37.26
C GLU A 267 -43.73 -16.07 -35.75
N GLY A 268 -44.00 -17.30 -35.32
CA GLY A 268 -43.78 -17.71 -33.93
C GLY A 268 -42.31 -17.75 -33.51
N GLN A 269 -41.41 -18.14 -34.42
CA GLN A 269 -39.96 -18.15 -34.21
C GLN A 269 -39.36 -16.74 -34.21
N GLU A 270 -39.86 -15.84 -35.06
CA GLU A 270 -39.49 -14.43 -35.10
C GLU A 270 -39.92 -13.71 -33.81
N MET A 271 -41.13 -13.96 -33.30
CA MET A 271 -41.57 -13.38 -32.02
C MET A 271 -40.75 -13.86 -30.81
N GLU A 272 -40.38 -15.15 -30.76
CA GLU A 272 -39.50 -15.68 -29.71
C GLU A 272 -38.06 -15.14 -29.84
N HIS A 273 -37.57 -14.98 -31.07
CA HIS A 273 -36.28 -14.37 -31.36
C HIS A 273 -36.24 -12.89 -30.94
N ASP A 274 -37.25 -12.11 -31.29
CA ASP A 274 -37.38 -10.69 -30.93
C ASP A 274 -37.47 -10.50 -29.40
N ALA A 275 -38.20 -11.37 -28.71
CA ALA A 275 -38.26 -11.37 -27.25
C ALA A 275 -36.89 -11.68 -26.62
N ASN A 276 -36.12 -12.59 -27.21
CA ASN A 276 -34.78 -12.95 -26.75
C ASN A 276 -33.77 -11.82 -27.01
N VAL A 277 -33.79 -11.21 -28.20
CA VAL A 277 -32.97 -10.03 -28.54
C VAL A 277 -33.29 -8.85 -27.61
N ALA A 278 -34.57 -8.61 -27.30
CA ALA A 278 -34.98 -7.59 -26.36
C ALA A 278 -34.46 -7.85 -24.93
N ASP A 279 -34.47 -9.10 -24.47
CA ASP A 279 -33.92 -9.47 -23.16
C ASP A 279 -32.38 -9.33 -23.13
N PHE A 280 -31.66 -9.74 -24.18
CA PHE A 280 -30.21 -9.53 -24.30
C PHE A 280 -29.84 -8.04 -24.31
N SER A 281 -30.56 -7.24 -25.09
CA SER A 281 -30.35 -5.78 -25.16
C SER A 281 -30.54 -5.14 -23.78
N LYS A 282 -31.62 -5.51 -23.07
CA LYS A 282 -31.90 -5.03 -21.71
C LYS A 282 -30.80 -5.40 -20.70
N ARG A 283 -30.25 -6.62 -20.78
CA ARG A 283 -29.14 -7.05 -19.91
C ARG A 283 -27.85 -6.27 -20.22
N TYR A 284 -27.56 -6.04 -21.50
CA TYR A 284 -26.42 -5.25 -21.94
C TYR A 284 -26.53 -3.80 -21.44
N ASP A 285 -27.67 -3.15 -21.66
CA ASP A 285 -27.92 -1.77 -21.23
C ASP A 285 -27.81 -1.63 -19.70
N SER A 286 -28.37 -2.58 -18.94
CA SER A 286 -28.24 -2.59 -17.48
C SER A 286 -26.78 -2.72 -17.03
N ALA A 287 -25.97 -3.55 -17.71
CA ALA A 287 -24.54 -3.68 -17.40
C ALA A 287 -23.75 -2.41 -17.73
N VAL A 288 -24.08 -1.74 -18.84
CA VAL A 288 -23.50 -0.44 -19.20
C VAL A 288 -23.87 0.64 -18.18
N GLU A 289 -25.12 0.67 -17.71
CA GLU A 289 -25.56 1.61 -16.68
C GLU A 289 -24.78 1.42 -15.37
N ARG A 290 -24.56 0.17 -14.93
CA ARG A 290 -23.72 -0.12 -13.74
C ARG A 290 -22.29 0.34 -13.94
N LYS A 291 -21.70 0.07 -15.11
CA LYS A 291 -20.35 0.56 -15.47
C LYS A 291 -20.26 2.08 -15.36
N LEU A 292 -21.25 2.82 -15.90
CA LEU A 292 -21.28 4.28 -15.84
C LEU A 292 -21.39 4.79 -14.41
N LYS A 293 -22.25 4.18 -13.57
CA LYS A 293 -22.38 4.52 -12.14
C LYS A 293 -21.04 4.38 -11.40
N ILE A 294 -20.29 3.31 -11.65
CA ILE A 294 -18.96 3.11 -11.05
C ILE A 294 -17.99 4.21 -11.50
N LEU A 295 -18.00 4.58 -12.79
CA LEU A 295 -17.15 5.65 -13.30
C LEU A 295 -17.48 7.00 -12.65
N ASP A 296 -18.75 7.29 -12.40
CA ASP A 296 -19.15 8.51 -11.68
C ASP A 296 -18.71 8.49 -10.20
N VAL A 297 -18.82 7.34 -9.54
CA VAL A 297 -18.25 7.17 -8.19
C VAL A 297 -16.75 7.44 -8.20
N ILE A 298 -16.00 6.88 -9.15
CA ILE A 298 -14.55 7.11 -9.29
C ILE A 298 -14.23 8.59 -9.47
N ARG A 299 -15.02 9.34 -10.26
CA ARG A 299 -14.85 10.79 -10.46
C ARG A 299 -15.11 11.58 -9.17
N SER A 300 -16.02 11.11 -8.33
CA SER A 300 -16.37 11.76 -7.04
C SER A 300 -15.40 11.47 -5.89
N LEU A 301 -14.58 10.41 -5.98
CA LEU A 301 -13.63 10.07 -4.90
C LEU A 301 -12.61 11.20 -4.70
N ASP A 302 -12.34 11.58 -3.45
CA ASP A 302 -11.16 12.40 -3.13
C ASP A 302 -9.92 11.49 -3.24
N LEU A 303 -9.01 11.78 -4.16
CA LEU A 303 -7.81 10.98 -4.43
C LEU A 303 -6.62 11.91 -4.58
N PRO A 304 -5.42 11.50 -4.13
CA PRO A 304 -4.29 12.41 -4.05
C PRO A 304 -3.73 12.70 -5.44
N ASN A 305 -3.07 13.85 -5.53
CA ASN A 305 -2.34 14.30 -6.72
C ASN A 305 -1.06 13.47 -6.92
N ASN A 306 -0.47 13.57 -8.11
CA ASN A 306 0.83 12.97 -8.39
C ASN A 306 1.89 13.46 -7.39
N PRO A 307 2.54 12.56 -6.62
CA PRO A 307 3.46 12.94 -5.56
C PRO A 307 4.70 13.68 -6.07
N LEU A 308 5.14 13.41 -7.30
CA LEU A 308 6.31 14.10 -7.85
C LEU A 308 6.00 15.57 -8.13
N ASP A 309 4.87 15.83 -8.80
CA ASP A 309 4.45 17.20 -9.13
C ASP A 309 4.11 17.98 -7.86
N ASP A 310 3.44 17.34 -6.89
CA ASP A 310 3.13 17.94 -5.58
C ASP A 310 4.39 18.28 -4.76
N ILE A 311 5.39 17.39 -4.75
CA ILE A 311 6.70 17.67 -4.11
C ILE A 311 7.39 18.86 -4.80
N ILE A 312 7.37 18.93 -6.13
CA ILE A 312 8.01 20.02 -6.87
C ILE A 312 7.31 21.35 -6.54
N ASP A 313 5.98 21.40 -6.58
CA ASP A 313 5.18 22.59 -6.26
C ASP A 313 5.48 23.09 -4.83
N GLN A 314 5.38 22.21 -3.84
CA GLN A 314 5.60 22.55 -2.42
C GLN A 314 7.05 22.92 -2.06
N LEU A 315 8.02 22.53 -2.89
CA LEU A 315 9.44 22.87 -2.73
C LEU A 315 9.89 24.09 -3.55
N GLY A 316 8.93 24.84 -4.09
CA GLY A 316 9.19 26.12 -4.78
C GLY A 316 9.31 25.99 -6.29
N GLY A 317 8.74 24.94 -6.87
CA GLY A 317 8.60 24.77 -8.31
C GLY A 317 9.88 24.33 -9.04
N PRO A 318 9.81 24.24 -10.38
CA PRO A 318 10.90 23.75 -11.23
C PRO A 318 12.15 24.65 -11.22
N ASP A 319 12.05 25.89 -10.74
CA ASP A 319 13.22 26.77 -10.63
C ASP A 319 14.08 26.48 -9.39
N LYS A 320 13.50 25.89 -8.35
CA LYS A 320 14.22 25.54 -7.11
C LYS A 320 14.63 24.07 -7.06
N VAL A 321 13.89 23.21 -7.75
CA VAL A 321 14.08 21.76 -7.74
C VAL A 321 14.73 21.29 -9.04
N ALA A 322 15.79 20.49 -8.92
CA ALA A 322 16.47 19.89 -10.06
C ALA A 322 15.85 18.53 -10.38
N GLU A 323 15.05 18.45 -11.44
CA GLU A 323 14.35 17.23 -11.81
C GLU A 323 15.18 16.37 -12.78
N ILE A 324 15.72 15.24 -12.28
CA ILE A 324 16.56 14.31 -13.03
C ILE A 324 15.81 12.97 -13.16
N THR A 325 14.77 13.00 -13.97
CA THR A 325 13.81 11.90 -14.15
C THR A 325 13.72 11.51 -15.63
N GLY A 326 12.99 10.44 -15.89
CA GLY A 326 12.73 9.97 -17.27
C GLY A 326 11.65 10.74 -18.01
N ARG A 327 10.93 11.67 -17.34
CA ARG A 327 9.72 12.23 -17.93
C ARG A 327 9.95 13.27 -19.02
N ARG A 328 9.00 13.49 -19.92
CA ARG A 328 9.13 14.42 -21.06
C ARG A 328 8.50 15.78 -20.80
N GLY A 329 7.39 15.81 -20.08
CA GLY A 329 6.74 17.04 -19.62
C GLY A 329 6.42 16.98 -18.14
N MET A 330 6.03 18.13 -17.59
CA MET A 330 5.69 18.34 -16.19
C MET A 330 4.42 19.18 -16.09
N LEU A 331 3.73 19.08 -14.96
CA LEU A 331 2.63 19.96 -14.63
C LEU A 331 3.16 21.09 -13.75
N ILE A 332 2.85 22.34 -14.12
CA ILE A 332 3.26 23.51 -13.37
C ILE A 332 2.04 24.37 -13.05
N ARG A 333 2.02 24.95 -11.84
CA ARG A 333 1.02 25.94 -11.48
C ARG A 333 1.22 27.20 -12.31
N ALA A 334 0.15 27.70 -12.92
CA ALA A 334 0.20 28.90 -13.75
C ALA A 334 0.64 30.13 -12.92
N SER A 335 1.34 31.07 -13.55
CA SER A 335 1.87 32.27 -12.89
C SER A 335 0.79 33.23 -12.41
N ASP A 336 -0.42 33.15 -12.98
CA ASP A 336 -1.61 33.88 -12.54
C ASP A 336 -2.35 33.20 -11.37
N GLY A 337 -1.84 32.04 -10.91
CA GLY A 337 -2.42 31.23 -9.83
C GLY A 337 -3.72 30.51 -10.21
N LYS A 338 -4.16 30.57 -11.47
CA LYS A 338 -5.40 29.95 -11.95
C LYS A 338 -5.08 28.70 -12.76
N GLY A 339 -5.06 27.57 -12.06
CA GLY A 339 -4.93 26.24 -12.68
C GLY A 339 -3.49 25.76 -12.88
N ILE A 340 -3.39 24.64 -13.58
CA ILE A 340 -2.20 23.85 -13.84
C ILE A 340 -2.01 23.72 -15.36
N ILE A 341 -0.79 23.95 -15.83
CA ILE A 341 -0.44 23.89 -17.25
C ILE A 341 0.58 22.79 -17.46
N TYR A 342 0.36 21.95 -18.48
CA TYR A 342 1.34 21.01 -18.95
C TYR A 342 2.42 21.71 -19.77
N GLN A 343 3.68 21.56 -19.34
CA GLN A 343 4.84 22.12 -20.00
C GLN A 343 5.84 21.01 -20.32
N ALA A 344 6.35 20.97 -21.55
CA ALA A 344 7.50 20.14 -21.88
C ALA A 344 8.71 20.58 -21.06
N ARG A 345 9.53 19.63 -20.58
CA ARG A 345 10.68 20.00 -19.71
C ARG A 345 11.72 20.85 -20.45
N ASN A 346 11.78 20.80 -21.78
CA ASN A 346 12.73 21.50 -22.64
C ASN A 346 12.48 23.01 -22.81
N ALA A 347 11.91 23.71 -21.82
CA ALA A 347 11.57 25.13 -21.95
C ALA A 347 12.78 26.08 -22.07
N LYS A 348 14.02 25.58 -21.92
CA LYS A 348 15.28 26.31 -22.12
C LYS A 348 16.01 25.69 -23.31
N GLU A 349 16.88 26.42 -24.00
CA GLU A 349 17.64 26.08 -25.23
C GLU A 349 18.56 24.82 -25.14
N VAL A 350 18.12 23.78 -24.44
CA VAL A 350 18.80 22.54 -24.12
C VAL A 350 17.96 21.42 -24.72
N SER A 351 18.60 20.53 -25.47
CA SER A 351 17.91 19.37 -26.04
C SER A 351 17.34 18.47 -24.93
N MET A 352 16.23 17.79 -25.23
CA MET A 352 15.60 16.83 -24.32
C MET A 352 16.57 15.75 -23.79
N GLU A 353 17.58 15.37 -24.58
CA GLU A 353 18.59 14.39 -24.19
C GLU A 353 19.55 14.94 -23.12
N MET A 354 19.82 16.25 -23.14
CA MET A 354 20.79 16.91 -22.27
C MET A 354 20.15 17.52 -21.02
N ILE A 355 18.82 17.49 -20.89
CA ILE A 355 18.12 18.17 -19.79
C ILE A 355 18.51 17.63 -18.41
N ASN A 356 18.60 16.31 -18.25
CA ASN A 356 18.99 15.68 -16.99
C ASN A 356 20.43 16.05 -16.60
N MET A 357 21.31 16.23 -17.59
CA MET A 357 22.68 16.70 -17.37
C MET A 357 22.73 18.19 -17.00
N HIS A 358 21.88 19.00 -17.61
CA HIS A 358 21.72 20.41 -17.28
C HIS A 358 21.19 20.60 -15.85
N GLU A 359 20.13 19.90 -15.47
CA GLU A 359 19.55 19.91 -14.13
C GLU A 359 20.55 19.45 -13.06
N LYS A 360 21.29 18.36 -13.34
CA LYS A 360 22.40 17.92 -12.50
C LYS A 360 23.47 19.02 -12.36
N GLN A 361 23.82 19.71 -13.44
CA GLN A 361 24.81 20.78 -13.39
C GLN A 361 24.33 21.95 -12.53
N GLN A 362 23.06 22.37 -12.66
CA GLN A 362 22.48 23.40 -11.81
C GLN A 362 22.51 23.02 -10.32
N PHE A 363 22.27 21.76 -9.99
CA PHE A 363 22.39 21.26 -8.62
C PHE A 363 23.85 21.30 -8.10
N MET A 364 24.80 20.86 -8.92
CA MET A 364 26.23 20.82 -8.56
C MET A 364 26.89 22.21 -8.52
N ASP A 365 26.36 23.19 -9.25
CA ASP A 365 26.81 24.59 -9.31
C ASP A 365 26.17 25.50 -8.26
N ASP A 366 25.43 24.91 -7.32
CA ASP A 366 24.78 25.62 -6.23
C ASP A 366 23.64 26.56 -6.65
N LYS A 367 23.06 26.34 -7.84
CA LYS A 367 21.88 27.09 -8.32
C LYS A 367 20.57 26.52 -7.78
N LYS A 368 20.52 25.18 -7.65
CA LYS A 368 19.40 24.43 -7.06
C LYS A 368 19.93 23.58 -5.90
N LEU A 369 19.23 23.58 -4.77
CA LEU A 369 19.67 22.89 -3.55
C LEU A 369 18.94 21.55 -3.32
N ILE A 370 17.90 21.29 -4.11
CA ILE A 370 17.11 20.07 -4.08
C ILE A 370 17.24 19.40 -5.45
N ALA A 371 17.50 18.10 -5.48
CA ALA A 371 17.40 17.29 -6.68
C ALA A 371 16.43 16.14 -6.47
N ILE A 372 15.61 15.83 -7.48
CA ILE A 372 14.75 14.66 -7.50
C ILE A 372 15.26 13.70 -8.56
N ILE A 373 15.46 12.43 -8.19
CA ILE A 373 15.98 11.39 -9.07
C ILE A 373 14.98 10.25 -9.21
N SER A 374 14.82 9.74 -10.43
CA SER A 374 14.17 8.45 -10.70
C SER A 374 15.19 7.39 -11.14
N GLU A 375 14.84 6.11 -11.04
CA GLU A 375 15.70 5.00 -11.53
C GLU A 375 16.08 5.21 -13.01
N ALA A 376 15.09 5.57 -13.85
CA ALA A 376 15.29 5.77 -15.29
C ALA A 376 16.11 7.03 -15.61
N GLY A 377 15.89 8.13 -14.91
CA GLY A 377 16.54 9.42 -15.21
C GLY A 377 17.95 9.57 -14.67
N SER A 378 18.31 8.79 -13.63
CA SER A 378 19.57 8.96 -12.90
C SER A 378 20.68 7.98 -13.29
N ALA A 379 20.48 7.18 -14.33
CA ALA A 379 21.53 6.32 -14.90
C ALA A 379 22.77 7.16 -15.26
N GLY A 380 23.96 6.71 -14.86
CA GLY A 380 25.21 7.49 -15.01
C GLY A 380 25.34 8.78 -14.17
N VAL A 381 24.28 9.28 -13.51
CA VAL A 381 24.30 10.56 -12.79
C VAL A 381 25.02 10.46 -11.44
N SER A 382 25.74 11.53 -11.07
CA SER A 382 26.49 11.64 -9.81
C SER A 382 26.19 12.96 -9.13
N LEU A 383 25.66 12.89 -7.91
CA LEU A 383 25.17 14.01 -7.09
C LEU A 383 25.86 14.08 -5.72
N HIS A 384 26.89 13.27 -5.48
CA HIS A 384 27.70 13.33 -4.27
C HIS A 384 28.31 14.73 -4.04
N ALA A 385 28.72 15.02 -2.81
CA ALA A 385 29.42 16.26 -2.46
C ALA A 385 30.87 16.24 -3.00
N ASP A 386 31.03 16.28 -4.32
CA ASP A 386 32.32 16.18 -5.02
C ASP A 386 33.23 17.35 -4.63
N ARG A 387 34.49 17.07 -4.26
CA ARG A 387 35.51 18.08 -3.96
C ARG A 387 35.79 19.06 -5.10
N ARG A 388 35.46 18.68 -6.33
CA ARG A 388 35.66 19.50 -7.54
C ARG A 388 34.44 20.38 -7.86
N ALA A 389 33.29 20.10 -7.26
CA ALA A 389 32.07 20.87 -7.49
C ALA A 389 31.99 22.08 -6.55
N LYS A 390 31.22 23.09 -6.96
CA LYS A 390 30.95 24.26 -6.13
C LYS A 390 30.05 23.89 -4.94
N ASN A 391 29.00 23.10 -5.18
CA ASN A 391 28.12 22.63 -4.12
C ASN A 391 28.72 21.42 -3.38
N GLN A 392 29.40 21.68 -2.25
CA GLN A 392 30.04 20.67 -1.40
C GLN A 392 29.27 20.35 -0.11
N ARG A 393 28.04 20.89 0.05
CA ARG A 393 27.21 20.68 1.25
C ARG A 393 26.92 19.20 1.48
N ARG A 394 26.77 18.80 2.75
CA ARG A 394 26.42 17.42 3.08
C ARG A 394 25.08 17.04 2.43
N ARG A 395 25.02 15.85 1.84
CA ARG A 395 23.80 15.36 1.17
C ARG A 395 22.87 14.69 2.17
N VAL A 396 21.61 15.09 2.18
CA VAL A 396 20.49 14.36 2.80
C VAL A 396 19.75 13.64 1.67
N HIS A 397 19.94 12.33 1.58
CA HIS A 397 19.28 11.50 0.59
C HIS A 397 18.00 10.93 1.21
N VAL A 398 16.86 11.45 0.76
CA VAL A 398 15.52 11.04 1.18
C VAL A 398 15.02 9.98 0.20
N THR A 399 14.71 8.77 0.67
CA THR A 399 14.13 7.72 -0.17
C THR A 399 12.63 7.67 0.08
N LEU A 400 11.87 8.32 -0.80
CA LEU A 400 10.40 8.37 -0.77
C LEU A 400 9.81 6.98 -1.05
N GLU A 401 10.38 6.30 -2.04
CA GLU A 401 9.89 5.03 -2.55
C GLU A 401 11.03 4.02 -2.57
N LEU A 402 10.93 3.00 -1.72
CA LEU A 402 11.98 2.00 -1.64
C LEU A 402 11.92 1.05 -2.83
N PRO A 403 13.06 0.81 -3.50
CA PRO A 403 13.11 -0.14 -4.60
C PRO A 403 12.79 -1.56 -4.14
N TRP A 404 12.10 -2.30 -5.01
CA TRP A 404 11.76 -3.71 -4.80
C TRP A 404 12.98 -4.62 -4.67
N SER A 405 14.08 -4.24 -5.31
CA SER A 405 15.35 -4.93 -5.18
C SER A 405 16.33 -4.05 -4.45
N ALA A 406 16.99 -4.63 -3.47
CA ALA A 406 17.99 -3.89 -2.72
C ALA A 406 19.21 -3.53 -3.59
N ASP A 407 19.50 -4.27 -4.66
CA ASP A 407 20.55 -3.89 -5.61
C ASP A 407 20.21 -2.57 -6.32
N ARG A 408 18.94 -2.32 -6.67
CA ARG A 408 18.47 -1.02 -7.19
C ARG A 408 18.57 0.08 -6.12
N ALA A 409 18.25 -0.24 -4.87
CA ALA A 409 18.42 0.70 -3.75
C ALA A 409 19.89 1.12 -3.57
N ILE A 410 20.83 0.17 -3.61
CA ILE A 410 22.28 0.46 -3.55
C ILE A 410 22.70 1.34 -4.73
N GLN A 411 22.22 1.03 -5.95
CA GLN A 411 22.53 1.84 -7.12
C GLN A 411 22.05 3.28 -6.96
N GLN A 412 20.88 3.49 -6.33
CA GLN A 412 20.34 4.80 -6.03
C GLN A 412 21.15 5.51 -4.94
N PHE A 413 21.53 4.82 -3.86
CA PHE A 413 22.40 5.35 -2.81
C PHE A 413 23.78 5.75 -3.35
N GLY A 414 24.31 4.97 -4.29
CA GLY A 414 25.54 5.28 -5.02
C GLY A 414 25.48 6.55 -5.87
N ARG A 415 24.31 7.17 -6.09
CA ARG A 415 24.22 8.48 -6.75
C ARG A 415 24.75 9.60 -5.87
N THR A 416 24.64 9.46 -4.55
CA THR A 416 25.08 10.46 -3.57
C THR A 416 26.31 10.04 -2.77
N HIS A 417 26.80 8.80 -2.93
CA HIS A 417 27.95 8.26 -2.19
C HIS A 417 29.05 7.76 -3.12
N ARG A 418 30.21 8.45 -3.13
CA ARG A 418 31.36 8.20 -4.03
C ARG A 418 32.68 8.54 -3.35
N SER A 419 33.80 7.98 -3.85
CA SER A 419 35.13 8.12 -3.24
C SER A 419 35.68 9.55 -3.16
N ASN A 420 35.30 10.46 -4.07
CA ASN A 420 35.80 11.85 -4.10
C ASN A 420 34.90 12.85 -3.34
N GLN A 421 34.11 12.39 -2.38
CA GLN A 421 33.20 13.24 -1.63
C GLN A 421 33.91 13.96 -0.45
N THR A 422 33.50 15.19 -0.16
CA THR A 422 33.91 15.94 1.04
C THR A 422 33.28 15.38 2.30
N SER A 423 32.03 14.94 2.21
CA SER A 423 31.24 14.40 3.31
C SER A 423 30.39 13.23 2.83
N ALA A 424 30.19 12.26 3.72
CA ALA A 424 29.28 11.14 3.47
C ALA A 424 27.82 11.56 3.69
N PRO A 425 26.87 11.01 2.91
CA PRO A 425 25.47 11.39 2.96
C PRO A 425 24.77 10.90 4.23
N GLN A 426 23.63 11.53 4.53
CA GLN A 426 22.63 11.03 5.48
C GLN A 426 21.48 10.42 4.68
N TYR A 427 21.19 9.15 4.87
CA TYR A 427 20.06 8.47 4.25
C TYR A 427 18.85 8.52 5.19
N ARG A 428 17.73 9.06 4.69
CA ARG A 428 16.43 9.05 5.36
C ARG A 428 15.49 8.13 4.58
N LEU A 429 15.21 6.96 5.12
CA LEU A 429 14.31 5.98 4.50
C LEU A 429 12.90 6.21 5.05
N LEU A 430 11.96 6.61 4.19
CA LEU A 430 10.60 6.93 4.64
C LEU A 430 9.66 5.74 4.50
N PHE A 431 8.81 5.58 5.51
CA PHE A 431 7.76 4.57 5.58
C PHE A 431 6.51 5.20 6.17
N THR A 432 5.34 4.84 5.68
CA THR A 432 4.10 5.12 6.39
C THR A 432 3.95 4.18 7.58
N ASN A 433 3.05 4.54 8.50
CA ASN A 433 2.65 3.66 9.59
C ASN A 433 1.78 2.46 9.13
N LEU A 434 1.47 2.34 7.83
CA LEU A 434 0.65 1.24 7.28
C LEU A 434 1.37 -0.11 7.35
N GLY A 435 0.67 -1.11 7.90
CA GLY A 435 1.17 -2.48 8.04
C GLY A 435 1.70 -3.09 6.74
N GLY A 436 1.01 -2.86 5.61
CA GLY A 436 1.43 -3.38 4.30
C GLY A 436 2.75 -2.80 3.79
N GLU A 437 3.13 -1.60 4.21
CA GLU A 437 4.38 -0.96 3.76
C GLU A 437 5.62 -1.47 4.52
N LYS A 438 5.43 -2.09 5.69
CA LYS A 438 6.51 -2.70 6.48
C LYS A 438 7.29 -3.78 5.71
N ARG A 439 6.70 -4.34 4.63
CA ARG A 439 7.40 -5.23 3.70
C ARG A 439 8.59 -4.56 3.03
N PHE A 440 8.47 -3.32 2.59
CA PHE A 440 9.54 -2.65 1.83
C PHE A 440 10.76 -2.40 2.73
N ALA A 441 10.51 -2.11 4.01
CA ALA A 441 11.54 -2.03 5.03
C ALA A 441 12.31 -3.36 5.14
N SER A 442 11.59 -4.49 5.18
CA SER A 442 12.17 -5.84 5.32
C SER A 442 13.21 -6.19 4.26
N ILE A 443 12.94 -5.81 3.00
CA ILE A 443 13.77 -6.18 1.86
C ILE A 443 15.05 -5.35 1.85
N VAL A 444 14.92 -4.05 2.11
CA VAL A 444 16.06 -3.12 2.18
C VAL A 444 16.93 -3.44 3.40
N ALA A 445 16.31 -3.75 4.53
CA ALA A 445 16.96 -4.20 5.76
C ALA A 445 17.91 -5.38 5.53
N LYS A 446 17.37 -6.50 5.02
CA LYS A 446 18.08 -7.75 4.80
C LYS A 446 19.33 -7.56 3.94
N ARG A 447 19.29 -6.65 2.97
CA ARG A 447 20.44 -6.40 2.10
C ARG A 447 21.43 -5.41 2.69
N LEU A 448 20.98 -4.32 3.32
CA LEU A 448 21.87 -3.41 4.05
C LEU A 448 22.67 -4.17 5.12
N GLU A 449 22.05 -5.18 5.74
CA GLU A 449 22.70 -6.11 6.66
C GLU A 449 23.77 -6.96 5.96
N SER A 450 23.43 -7.58 4.83
CA SER A 450 24.37 -8.39 4.05
C SER A 450 25.58 -7.61 3.49
N LEU A 451 25.47 -6.28 3.36
CA LEU A 451 26.52 -5.41 2.82
C LEU A 451 27.51 -4.91 3.88
N GLY A 452 27.35 -5.30 5.13
CA GLY A 452 28.23 -4.83 6.20
C GLY A 452 27.87 -3.47 6.80
N ALA A 453 26.83 -2.79 6.28
CA ALA A 453 26.40 -1.48 6.75
C ALA A 453 25.76 -1.54 8.16
N LEU A 454 25.24 -2.72 8.56
CA LEU A 454 24.73 -2.99 9.91
C LEU A 454 25.66 -3.88 10.76
N THR A 455 26.70 -4.50 10.19
CA THR A 455 27.49 -5.54 10.89
C THR A 455 28.93 -5.14 11.23
N GLN A 456 29.47 -4.02 10.71
CA GLN A 456 30.78 -3.53 11.16
C GLN A 456 30.67 -2.64 12.38
N GLY A 457 30.56 -3.23 13.59
CA GLY A 457 30.99 -2.68 14.89
C GLY A 457 30.52 -1.28 15.34
N ASP A 458 29.84 -0.52 14.48
CA ASP A 458 29.60 0.91 14.58
C ASP A 458 28.09 1.11 14.70
N ARG A 459 27.62 1.10 15.95
CA ARG A 459 26.22 1.12 16.38
C ARG A 459 25.53 2.48 16.16
N ARG A 460 25.94 3.23 15.12
CA ARG A 460 25.45 4.58 14.78
C ARG A 460 24.19 4.58 13.90
N ALA A 461 23.77 3.46 13.34
CA ALA A 461 22.49 3.36 12.63
C ALA A 461 21.29 3.45 13.60
N GLY A 462 20.16 4.01 13.14
CA GLY A 462 18.88 4.10 13.85
C GLY A 462 18.26 2.73 14.21
N PRO A 463 16.94 2.61 14.41
CA PRO A 463 16.30 1.30 14.73
C PRO A 463 16.83 0.18 13.83
N SER A 464 17.13 -0.99 14.41
CA SER A 464 17.70 -2.08 13.63
C SER A 464 16.70 -2.48 12.55
N LEU A 465 17.07 -2.26 11.29
CA LEU A 465 16.26 -2.60 10.12
C LEU A 465 15.86 -4.10 10.12
N SER A 466 16.61 -4.95 10.83
CA SER A 466 16.28 -6.37 11.04
C SER A 466 14.90 -6.62 11.68
N ALA A 467 14.37 -5.67 12.45
CA ALA A 467 13.03 -5.77 13.06
C ALA A 467 11.91 -5.94 12.01
N PHE A 468 12.18 -5.54 10.77
CA PHE A 468 11.21 -5.65 9.68
C PHE A 468 11.34 -6.93 8.87
N ASN A 469 12.27 -7.87 9.14
CA ASN A 469 12.53 -9.03 8.28
C ASN A 469 11.46 -10.16 8.36
N TYR A 470 10.30 -9.94 7.73
CA TYR A 470 9.20 -10.93 7.68
C TYR A 470 9.40 -12.06 6.66
N ASP A 471 10.30 -11.92 5.67
CA ASP A 471 10.62 -12.98 4.70
C ASP A 471 11.72 -13.93 5.24
N SER A 472 11.53 -14.33 6.49
CA SER A 472 12.33 -15.33 7.20
C SER A 472 11.53 -16.63 7.33
N THR A 473 12.22 -17.73 7.67
CA THR A 473 11.53 -18.99 8.01
C THR A 473 10.51 -18.80 9.14
N TYR A 474 10.84 -17.94 10.11
CA TYR A 474 9.94 -17.57 11.20
C TYR A 474 8.74 -16.77 10.72
N GLY A 475 8.92 -15.78 9.85
CA GLY A 475 7.81 -14.98 9.33
C GLY A 475 6.84 -15.80 8.47
N LYS A 476 7.35 -16.75 7.67
CA LYS A 476 6.51 -17.70 6.92
C LYS A 476 5.69 -18.59 7.85
N ARG A 477 6.31 -19.15 8.89
CA ARG A 477 5.61 -19.98 9.90
C ARG A 477 4.57 -19.14 10.67
N ALA A 478 4.91 -17.92 11.05
CA ALA A 478 4.00 -17.01 11.73
C ALA A 478 2.76 -16.70 10.86
N LEU A 479 2.95 -16.44 9.57
CA LEU A 479 1.84 -16.24 8.64
C LEU A 479 0.92 -17.46 8.57
N THR A 480 1.49 -18.66 8.47
CA THR A 480 0.71 -19.91 8.49
C THR A 480 -0.10 -20.05 9.78
N MET A 481 0.50 -19.74 10.93
CA MET A 481 -0.22 -19.78 12.22
C MET A 481 -1.36 -18.76 12.28
N VAL A 482 -1.15 -17.55 11.75
CA VAL A 482 -2.21 -16.53 11.66
C VAL A 482 -3.36 -17.01 10.79
N TYR A 483 -3.06 -17.55 9.60
CA TYR A 483 -4.09 -18.08 8.70
C TYR A 483 -4.86 -19.25 9.32
N ARG A 484 -4.19 -20.21 9.95
CA ARG A 484 -4.85 -21.33 10.62
C ARG A 484 -5.68 -20.90 11.82
N GLY A 485 -5.21 -19.90 12.57
CA GLY A 485 -5.97 -19.28 13.65
C GLY A 485 -7.25 -18.60 13.17
N ILE A 486 -7.14 -17.77 12.12
CA ILE A 486 -8.29 -17.08 11.51
C ILE A 486 -9.26 -18.09 10.87
N MET A 487 -8.76 -19.15 10.25
CA MET A 487 -9.59 -20.22 9.68
C MET A 487 -10.16 -21.18 10.74
N GLU A 488 -9.89 -20.94 12.02
CA GLU A 488 -10.35 -21.75 13.16
C GLU A 488 -9.91 -23.22 13.08
N GLN A 489 -8.76 -23.46 12.45
CA GLN A 489 -8.13 -24.78 12.35
C GLN A 489 -7.23 -25.05 13.57
N ASP A 490 -6.56 -24.01 14.07
CA ASP A 490 -5.67 -24.04 15.23
C ASP A 490 -6.02 -22.88 16.18
N SER A 491 -5.66 -22.97 17.46
CA SER A 491 -5.75 -21.84 18.41
C SER A 491 -4.60 -20.84 18.19
N PHE A 492 -4.84 -19.54 18.40
CA PHE A 492 -3.75 -18.56 18.35
C PHE A 492 -2.70 -18.84 19.43
N PRO A 493 -1.39 -18.79 19.09
CA PRO A 493 -0.31 -18.99 20.06
C PRO A 493 -0.19 -17.85 21.07
N VAL A 494 -0.73 -16.67 20.72
CA VAL A 494 -0.73 -15.45 21.51
C VAL A 494 -2.07 -14.77 21.29
N VAL A 495 -2.61 -14.15 22.33
CA VAL A 495 -3.84 -13.34 22.24
C VAL A 495 -3.69 -12.29 21.15
N PRO A 496 -4.60 -12.21 20.18
CA PRO A 496 -4.53 -11.21 19.14
C PRO A 496 -4.53 -9.78 19.71
N PRO A 497 -3.88 -8.82 19.04
CA PRO A 497 -3.86 -7.43 19.50
C PRO A 497 -5.26 -6.88 19.74
N ARG A 498 -5.41 -6.03 20.77
CA ARG A 498 -6.69 -5.45 21.23
C ARG A 498 -7.75 -6.47 21.71
N CYS A 499 -7.43 -7.75 21.78
CA CYS A 499 -8.28 -8.76 22.41
C CYS A 499 -7.93 -8.92 23.89
N SER A 500 -8.94 -9.21 24.70
CA SER A 500 -8.76 -9.73 26.06
C SER A 500 -8.60 -11.26 26.01
N ASP A 501 -8.18 -11.90 27.10
CA ASP A 501 -8.17 -13.38 27.23
C ASP A 501 -9.58 -14.02 27.13
N ASN A 502 -10.61 -13.23 26.82
CA ASN A 502 -11.99 -13.69 26.72
C ASN A 502 -12.31 -14.20 25.31
N GLN A 503 -12.92 -15.38 25.24
CA GLN A 503 -13.31 -16.08 24.01
C GLN A 503 -14.12 -15.20 23.04
N ALA A 504 -15.06 -14.39 23.54
CA ALA A 504 -15.89 -13.52 22.70
C ALA A 504 -15.08 -12.47 21.92
N SER A 505 -14.06 -11.87 22.54
CA SER A 505 -13.21 -10.88 21.85
C SER A 505 -12.33 -11.49 20.76
N ILE A 506 -11.94 -12.76 20.94
CA ILE A 506 -11.17 -13.50 19.93
C ILE A 506 -12.08 -13.89 18.75
N GLU A 507 -13.34 -14.27 19.02
CA GLU A 507 -14.32 -14.60 17.97
C GLU A 507 -14.70 -13.37 17.11
N GLU A 508 -14.85 -12.20 17.74
CA GLU A 508 -15.03 -10.92 17.03
C GLU A 508 -13.84 -10.61 16.13
N PHE A 509 -12.61 -10.73 16.66
CA PHE A 509 -11.39 -10.57 15.87
C PHE A 509 -11.32 -11.52 14.67
N ILE A 510 -11.64 -12.80 14.87
CA ILE A 510 -11.65 -13.81 13.80
C ILE A 510 -12.65 -13.42 12.71
N THR A 511 -13.84 -12.98 13.11
CA THR A 511 -14.91 -12.59 12.17
C THR A 511 -14.49 -11.41 11.31
N GLU A 512 -13.98 -10.34 11.93
CA GLU A 512 -13.47 -9.18 11.21
C GLU A 512 -12.28 -9.52 10.32
N ALA A 513 -11.34 -10.34 10.82
CA ALA A 513 -10.18 -10.76 10.04
C ALA A 513 -10.60 -11.60 8.82
N LYS A 514 -11.60 -12.46 8.94
CA LYS A 514 -12.16 -13.21 7.79
C LYS A 514 -12.74 -12.27 6.75
N VAL A 515 -13.58 -11.32 7.17
CA VAL A 515 -14.18 -10.33 6.26
C VAL A 515 -13.10 -9.55 5.51
N ALA A 516 -12.07 -9.08 6.23
CA ALA A 516 -10.95 -8.37 5.65
C ALA A 516 -10.16 -9.25 4.65
N LEU A 517 -9.86 -10.51 4.98
CA LEU A 517 -9.13 -11.39 4.06
C LEU A 517 -9.97 -11.79 2.82
N VAL A 518 -11.30 -11.81 2.92
CA VAL A 518 -12.20 -12.01 1.78
C VAL A 518 -12.21 -10.78 0.87
N SER A 519 -12.28 -9.57 1.41
CA SER A 519 -12.32 -8.33 0.61
C SER A 519 -11.05 -8.17 -0.25
N VAL A 520 -9.89 -8.58 0.26
CA VAL A 520 -8.62 -8.57 -0.49
C VAL A 520 -8.31 -9.90 -1.21
N GLY A 521 -9.29 -10.80 -1.30
CA GLY A 521 -9.21 -12.03 -2.09
C GLY A 521 -8.08 -12.99 -1.68
N ILE A 522 -7.69 -12.98 -0.40
CA ILE A 522 -6.84 -14.01 0.20
C ILE A 522 -7.68 -15.24 0.47
N ILE A 523 -8.81 -15.06 1.15
CA ILE A 523 -9.84 -16.11 1.27
C ILE A 523 -10.70 -16.07 0.01
N ARG A 524 -10.79 -17.20 -0.67
CA ARG A 524 -11.57 -17.38 -1.91
C ARG A 524 -12.81 -18.23 -1.64
N ASP A 525 -13.75 -18.17 -2.58
CA ASP A 525 -14.98 -18.99 -2.60
C ASP A 525 -15.78 -18.84 -1.30
N ALA A 526 -15.87 -17.61 -0.80
CA ALA A 526 -16.46 -17.36 0.50
C ALA A 526 -17.98 -17.53 0.45
N THR A 527 -18.54 -18.37 1.33
CA THR A 527 -19.99 -18.59 1.43
C THR A 527 -20.45 -18.41 2.87
N VAL A 528 -21.65 -17.82 3.04
CA VAL A 528 -22.29 -17.69 4.34
C VAL A 528 -22.96 -19.02 4.67
N CYS A 529 -22.55 -19.68 5.76
CA CYS A 529 -23.16 -20.93 6.18
C CYS A 529 -24.53 -20.69 6.83
N ASN A 530 -25.59 -21.30 6.28
CA ASN A 530 -26.95 -21.28 6.84
C ASN A 530 -27.18 -22.35 7.94
N GLY A 531 -26.12 -22.82 8.60
CA GLY A 531 -26.18 -23.85 9.65
C GLY A 531 -26.55 -23.31 11.04
N LYS A 532 -26.47 -24.16 12.08
CA LYS A 532 -26.83 -23.87 13.49
C LYS A 532 -26.14 -22.65 14.14
N VAL A 533 -25.14 -22.06 13.47
CA VAL A 533 -24.53 -20.77 13.83
C VAL A 533 -24.63 -19.87 12.59
N ALA A 534 -25.76 -19.20 12.44
CA ALA A 534 -26.01 -18.29 11.32
C ALA A 534 -24.95 -17.17 11.30
N GLY A 535 -24.37 -16.88 10.13
CA GLY A 535 -23.45 -15.74 9.93
C GLY A 535 -21.96 -16.08 9.86
N LYS A 536 -21.55 -17.36 9.96
CA LYS A 536 -20.14 -17.74 9.85
C LYS A 536 -19.70 -17.79 8.38
N LEU A 537 -18.73 -16.94 8.02
CA LEU A 537 -18.07 -16.96 6.71
C LEU A 537 -17.14 -18.18 6.61
N SER A 538 -17.40 -19.03 5.61
CA SER A 538 -16.52 -20.12 5.20
C SER A 538 -15.80 -19.75 3.91
N GLY A 539 -14.62 -20.33 3.65
CA GLY A 539 -13.85 -20.10 2.43
C GLY A 539 -12.53 -20.88 2.48
N ARG A 540 -11.67 -20.72 1.48
CA ARG A 540 -10.35 -21.39 1.44
C ARG A 540 -9.21 -20.44 1.13
N ILE A 541 -8.06 -20.71 1.76
CA ILE A 541 -6.77 -20.14 1.40
C ILE A 541 -6.02 -21.22 0.62
N VAL A 542 -5.47 -20.86 -0.53
CA VAL A 542 -4.73 -21.81 -1.38
C VAL A 542 -3.40 -22.17 -0.71
N ASP A 543 -3.00 -23.44 -0.72
CA ASP A 543 -1.77 -23.90 -0.05
C ASP A 543 -0.50 -23.17 -0.52
N ALA A 544 -0.44 -22.81 -1.80
CA ALA A 544 0.65 -22.01 -2.36
C ALA A 544 0.75 -20.61 -1.71
N ASP A 545 -0.38 -20.03 -1.27
CA ASP A 545 -0.46 -18.70 -0.66
C ASP A 545 -0.16 -18.74 0.86
N MET A 546 -0.16 -19.93 1.49
CA MET A 546 -0.01 -20.13 2.95
C MET A 546 1.33 -19.65 3.51
N HIS A 547 2.36 -19.60 2.66
CA HIS A 547 3.72 -19.19 3.00
C HIS A 547 4.17 -17.92 2.25
N ASP A 548 3.26 -17.31 1.46
CA ASP A 548 3.57 -16.15 0.62
C ASP A 548 3.35 -14.84 1.40
N VAL A 549 4.36 -14.48 2.19
CA VAL A 549 4.41 -13.22 2.95
C VAL A 549 4.34 -11.99 2.03
N ALA A 550 4.91 -12.09 0.83
CA ALA A 550 4.92 -11.01 -0.13
C ALA A 550 3.51 -10.70 -0.65
N ARG A 551 2.75 -11.74 -1.00
CA ARG A 551 1.35 -11.63 -1.39
C ARG A 551 0.49 -11.12 -0.24
N PHE A 552 0.65 -11.67 0.96
CA PHE A 552 -0.11 -11.23 2.15
C PHE A 552 0.03 -9.73 2.40
N LEU A 553 1.27 -9.21 2.49
CA LEU A 553 1.53 -7.79 2.77
C LEU A 553 1.07 -6.88 1.61
N ASN A 554 1.19 -7.33 0.36
CA ASN A 554 0.67 -6.59 -0.79
C ASN A 554 -0.86 -6.47 -0.79
N ARG A 555 -1.56 -7.51 -0.31
CA ARG A 555 -3.01 -7.51 -0.17
C ARG A 555 -3.47 -6.67 1.01
N LEU A 556 -2.72 -6.70 2.11
CA LEU A 556 -2.99 -5.91 3.31
C LEU A 556 -3.08 -4.41 3.02
N LEU A 557 -2.30 -3.89 2.04
CA LEU A 557 -2.42 -2.51 1.59
C LEU A 557 -3.83 -2.15 1.09
N GLY A 558 -4.64 -3.11 0.65
CA GLY A 558 -6.02 -2.88 0.22
C GLY A 558 -7.03 -2.74 1.35
N LEU A 559 -6.61 -2.83 2.61
CA LEU A 559 -7.49 -2.73 3.78
C LEU A 559 -7.46 -1.32 4.37
N ALA A 560 -8.51 -0.98 5.11
CA ALA A 560 -8.57 0.29 5.84
C ALA A 560 -7.39 0.38 6.86
N PRO A 561 -6.84 1.58 7.09
CA PRO A 561 -5.65 1.75 7.95
C PRO A 561 -5.82 1.23 9.37
N ASP A 562 -7.01 1.32 9.95
CA ASP A 562 -7.35 0.82 11.28
C ASP A 562 -7.25 -0.71 11.36
N ILE A 563 -7.66 -1.42 10.31
CA ILE A 563 -7.54 -2.88 10.18
C ILE A 563 -6.07 -3.27 9.97
N GLN A 564 -5.35 -2.55 9.11
CA GLN A 564 -3.92 -2.79 8.86
C GLN A 564 -3.07 -2.57 10.12
N ASN A 565 -3.41 -1.53 10.88
CA ASN A 565 -2.64 -1.02 12.01
C ASN A 565 -3.31 -1.36 13.34
N ARG A 566 -4.04 -2.48 13.43
CA ARG A 566 -4.54 -3.00 14.72
C ARG A 566 -3.35 -3.21 15.64
N GLU A 567 -3.10 -2.21 16.47
CA GLU A 567 -1.89 -2.13 17.26
C GLU A 567 -1.81 -3.28 18.24
N GLY A 568 -0.85 -4.15 18.02
CA GLY A 568 -0.07 -4.71 19.11
C GLY A 568 1.22 -3.91 19.18
N GLN A 569 1.70 -3.57 20.37
CA GLN A 569 3.10 -3.17 20.50
C GLN A 569 3.95 -4.29 19.91
N LEU A 570 4.49 -4.06 18.71
CA LEU A 570 5.58 -4.87 18.18
C LEU A 570 6.72 -4.68 19.17
N ASP A 571 7.04 -5.73 19.92
CA ASP A 571 8.26 -5.76 20.72
C ASP A 571 9.41 -5.70 19.70
N SER A 572 9.95 -4.49 19.47
CA SER A 572 10.99 -4.21 18.48
C SER A 572 12.33 -4.90 18.80
N GLY A 573 12.35 -5.77 19.82
CA GLY A 573 13.53 -6.44 20.37
C GLY A 573 14.48 -5.48 21.10
N ILE A 574 14.44 -4.19 20.74
CA ILE A 574 15.26 -3.10 21.25
C ILE A 574 14.34 -1.96 21.67
N VAL A 575 14.37 -1.61 22.96
CA VAL A 575 13.60 -0.51 23.55
C VAL A 575 14.46 0.75 23.63
N ASP A 576 14.03 1.82 22.99
CA ASP A 576 14.67 3.13 23.08
C ASP A 576 14.31 3.82 24.40
N ILE A 577 15.31 4.10 25.22
CA ILE A 577 15.12 4.84 26.46
C ILE A 577 15.27 6.34 26.17
N LYS A 578 14.16 7.06 26.32
CA LYS A 578 14.11 8.52 26.21
C LYS A 578 14.10 9.16 27.61
N GLY A 579 14.81 10.27 27.75
CA GLY A 579 14.90 11.08 28.96
C GLY A 579 15.38 12.48 28.60
N LYS A 580 15.05 13.49 29.42
CA LYS A 580 15.52 14.87 29.17
C LYS A 580 17.00 15.00 29.48
N ASN A 581 17.43 14.39 30.59
CA ASN A 581 18.82 14.26 30.99
C ASN A 581 19.12 12.79 31.26
N ILE A 582 20.17 12.28 30.64
CA ILE A 582 20.63 10.91 30.80
C ILE A 582 22.12 10.97 31.12
N GLU A 583 22.43 10.72 32.38
CA GLU A 583 23.79 10.84 32.91
C GLU A 583 24.29 9.50 33.42
N LEU A 584 25.56 9.22 33.17
CA LEU A 584 26.22 8.06 33.73
C LEU A 584 26.44 8.31 35.23
N LYS A 585 25.87 7.45 36.08
CA LYS A 585 25.95 7.61 37.54
C LYS A 585 27.35 7.29 38.07
N GLU A 586 27.96 6.26 37.51
CA GLU A 586 29.26 5.71 37.93
C GLU A 586 30.07 5.27 36.70
N PRO A 587 31.41 5.32 36.73
CA PRO A 587 32.23 4.84 35.63
C PRO A 587 31.88 3.38 35.28
N PRO A 588 31.89 3.00 33.98
CA PRO A 588 31.43 1.67 33.56
C PRO A 588 32.25 0.57 34.23
N LYS A 589 31.58 -0.42 34.83
CA LYS A 589 32.23 -1.49 35.58
C LYS A 589 32.34 -2.75 34.71
N THR A 590 33.54 -3.25 34.51
CA THR A 590 33.73 -4.57 33.88
C THR A 590 33.26 -5.66 34.84
N VAL A 591 32.32 -6.50 34.40
CA VAL A 591 31.68 -7.53 35.23
C VAL A 591 32.04 -8.95 34.82
N HIS A 592 32.56 -9.15 33.61
CA HIS A 592 33.05 -10.42 33.13
C HIS A 592 34.06 -10.18 32.00
N VAL A 593 35.04 -11.06 31.86
CA VAL A 593 35.98 -11.07 30.73
C VAL A 593 36.01 -12.50 30.21
N ASP A 594 35.68 -12.65 28.93
CA ASP A 594 35.67 -13.96 28.27
C ASP A 594 37.10 -14.49 28.12
N SER A 595 37.35 -15.70 28.60
CA SER A 595 38.70 -16.29 28.66
C SER A 595 39.29 -16.62 27.28
N LEU A 596 38.44 -16.82 26.27
CA LEU A 596 38.87 -17.18 24.92
C LEU A 596 39.15 -15.94 24.05
N SER A 597 38.30 -14.93 24.12
CA SER A 597 38.36 -13.74 23.28
C SER A 597 38.99 -12.51 23.94
N GLY A 598 39.16 -12.53 25.27
CA GLY A 598 39.59 -11.36 26.06
C GLY A 598 38.56 -10.21 26.07
N ALA A 599 37.39 -10.40 25.46
CA ALA A 599 36.36 -9.37 25.38
C ALA A 599 35.62 -9.23 26.71
N SER A 600 35.37 -7.99 27.12
CA SER A 600 34.72 -7.68 28.39
C SER A 600 33.21 -7.50 28.25
N THR A 601 32.47 -7.97 29.25
CA THR A 601 31.09 -7.56 29.56
C THR A 601 31.14 -6.40 30.54
N ILE A 602 30.44 -5.30 30.24
CA ILE A 602 30.52 -4.04 30.99
C ILE A 602 29.13 -3.65 31.47
N LEU A 603 29.00 -3.33 32.75
CA LEU A 603 27.79 -2.76 33.34
C LEU A 603 27.86 -1.24 33.32
N PHE A 604 26.84 -0.63 32.72
CA PHE A 604 26.61 0.80 32.71
C PHE A 604 25.41 1.13 33.59
N THR A 605 25.57 2.08 34.51
CA THR A 605 24.48 2.55 35.38
C THR A 605 24.19 4.02 35.07
N PHE A 606 22.96 4.29 34.62
CA PHE A 606 22.50 5.63 34.27
C PHE A 606 21.49 6.15 35.28
N THR A 607 21.51 7.46 35.48
CA THR A 607 20.42 8.21 36.09
C THR A 607 19.66 8.94 34.98
N ILE A 608 18.35 8.68 34.90
CA ILE A 608 17.48 9.27 33.89
C ILE A 608 16.51 10.22 34.57
N ASP A 609 16.53 11.49 34.17
CA ASP A 609 15.55 12.49 34.59
C ASP A 609 14.47 12.65 33.51
N ARG A 610 13.24 12.28 33.88
CA ARG A 610 12.04 12.39 33.02
C ARG A 610 11.13 13.56 33.40
N GLY A 611 11.56 14.38 34.35
CA GLY A 611 10.73 15.44 34.90
C GLY A 611 10.51 16.60 33.95
N VAL A 612 9.44 17.34 34.19
CA VAL A 612 9.15 18.60 33.52
C VAL A 612 9.16 19.71 34.56
N THR A 613 10.09 20.65 34.42
CA THR A 613 10.16 21.82 35.30
C THR A 613 8.93 22.71 35.09
N TRP A 614 8.64 23.57 36.06
CA TRP A 614 7.55 24.52 35.97
C TRP A 614 7.67 25.41 34.72
N GLU A 615 8.87 25.93 34.44
CA GLU A 615 9.14 26.81 33.31
C GLU A 615 8.88 26.10 31.98
N SER A 616 9.29 24.82 31.88
CA SER A 616 9.05 24.00 30.70
C SER A 616 7.57 23.71 30.50
N ALA A 617 6.82 23.42 31.57
CA ALA A 617 5.38 23.18 31.50
C ALA A 617 4.62 24.45 31.11
N LYS A 618 5.02 25.60 31.68
CA LYS A 618 4.42 26.90 31.34
C LYS A 618 4.67 27.27 29.88
N ALA A 619 5.90 27.11 29.40
CA ALA A 619 6.24 27.36 28.00
C ALA A 619 5.43 26.49 27.01
N MET A 620 5.10 25.24 27.37
CA MET A 620 4.23 24.38 26.56
C MET A 620 2.80 24.93 26.43
N LEU A 621 2.26 25.48 27.51
CA LEU A 621 0.93 26.10 27.50
C LEU A 621 0.96 27.42 26.70
N ASP A 622 1.92 28.30 27.01
CA ASP A 622 2.07 29.60 26.36
C ASP A 622 2.29 29.45 24.84
N GLY A 623 3.09 28.46 24.42
CA GLY A 623 3.30 28.14 23.01
C GLY A 623 2.00 27.74 22.30
N ARG A 624 1.16 26.91 22.94
CA ARG A 624 -0.10 26.46 22.35
C ARG A 624 -1.14 27.58 22.24
N GLU A 625 -1.14 28.52 23.19
CA GLU A 625 -1.99 29.72 23.12
C GLU A 625 -1.58 30.63 21.96
N ASN A 626 -0.26 30.81 21.74
CA ASN A 626 0.26 31.62 20.64
C ASN A 626 0.01 31.00 19.25
N ASP A 627 -0.01 29.68 19.14
CA ASP A 627 -0.27 28.96 17.89
C ASP A 627 -1.76 28.94 17.47
N GLY A 628 -2.65 29.57 18.26
CA GLY A 628 -4.10 29.62 17.98
C GLY A 628 -4.82 28.28 18.12
N ALA A 629 -4.13 27.24 18.59
CA ALA A 629 -4.65 25.88 18.76
C ALA A 629 -5.25 25.65 20.17
N GLY A 630 -5.26 26.66 21.04
CA GLY A 630 -5.67 26.57 22.45
C GLY A 630 -7.16 26.26 22.65
N SER A 631 -7.45 25.22 23.44
CA SER A 631 -8.79 24.85 23.89
C SER A 631 -9.17 25.63 25.15
N SER A 632 -10.45 25.93 25.33
CA SER A 632 -10.93 26.53 26.59
C SER A 632 -10.65 25.67 27.82
N ASN A 633 -10.48 24.35 27.66
CA ASN A 633 -10.15 23.44 28.76
C ASN A 633 -8.64 23.19 28.91
N ASP A 634 -7.78 23.80 28.11
CA ASP A 634 -6.34 23.67 28.30
C ASP A 634 -5.87 24.40 29.54
N GLY A 635 -4.86 23.82 30.19
CA GLY A 635 -4.16 24.47 31.28
C GLY A 635 -3.90 23.53 32.44
N PHE A 636 -3.68 24.13 33.60
CA PHE A 636 -3.25 23.41 34.79
C PHE A 636 -4.42 22.93 35.63
N TYR A 637 -4.26 21.74 36.18
CA TYR A 637 -5.27 20.99 36.92
C TYR A 637 -4.70 20.47 38.23
N GLU A 638 -5.51 20.51 39.29
CA GLU A 638 -5.21 19.98 40.62
C GLU A 638 -6.18 18.84 40.93
N SER A 639 -5.69 17.75 41.53
CA SER A 639 -6.53 16.60 41.86
C SER A 639 -7.64 16.98 42.86
N LYS A 640 -8.87 16.53 42.58
CA LYS A 640 -10.02 16.74 43.47
C LYS A 640 -9.89 15.93 44.76
N ARG A 641 -9.36 14.71 44.63
CA ARG A 641 -9.06 13.84 45.76
C ARG A 641 -7.62 14.08 46.20
N GLU A 642 -7.44 14.17 47.50
CA GLU A 642 -6.14 14.01 48.11
C GLU A 642 -5.82 12.52 48.15
N TRP A 643 -4.63 12.16 47.68
CA TRP A 643 -4.15 10.79 47.78
C TRP A 643 -2.77 10.80 48.43
N MET A 644 -2.61 9.95 49.45
CA MET A 644 -1.37 9.85 50.24
C MET A 644 -0.92 11.18 50.86
N GLY A 645 -1.88 12.02 51.27
CA GLY A 645 -1.67 13.24 52.06
C GLY A 645 -1.39 14.51 51.25
N ARG A 646 -1.63 14.51 49.93
CA ARG A 646 -1.38 15.67 49.06
C ARG A 646 -2.26 15.67 47.82
N ARG A 647 -2.38 16.85 47.22
CA ARG A 647 -3.02 17.07 45.92
C ARG A 647 -1.94 17.12 44.85
N HIS A 648 -2.24 16.53 43.71
CA HIS A 648 -1.32 16.41 42.58
C HIS A 648 -1.66 17.42 41.50
N PHE A 649 -0.64 17.93 40.83
CA PHE A 649 -0.76 18.92 39.76
C PHE A 649 -0.43 18.29 38.42
N THR A 650 -1.18 18.68 37.39
CA THR A 650 -0.98 18.19 36.03
C THR A 650 -1.36 19.26 35.01
N LEU A 651 -0.69 19.25 33.86
CA LEU A 651 -1.01 20.11 32.73
C LEU A 651 -1.79 19.24 31.73
N ALA A 652 -2.96 19.70 31.33
CA ALA A 652 -3.77 19.05 30.32
C ALA A 652 -3.83 19.92 29.07
N LEU A 653 -3.44 19.35 27.94
CA LEU A 653 -3.49 19.99 26.63
C LEU A 653 -4.34 19.12 25.72
N GLU A 654 -5.30 19.70 25.01
CA GLU A 654 -6.12 18.95 24.07
C GLU A 654 -5.25 18.35 22.95
N GLY A 655 -5.45 17.07 22.70
CA GLY A 655 -4.74 16.31 21.68
C GLY A 655 -5.26 16.60 20.27
N SER A 656 -4.95 15.70 19.34
CA SER A 656 -5.46 15.80 17.96
C SER A 656 -6.96 15.49 17.85
N THR A 657 -7.51 14.72 18.80
CA THR A 657 -8.93 14.38 18.86
C THR A 657 -9.63 15.29 19.86
N GLU A 658 -10.68 15.98 19.42
CA GLU A 658 -11.49 16.86 20.26
C GLU A 658 -12.03 16.12 21.48
N GLY A 659 -11.89 16.72 22.67
CA GLY A 659 -12.33 16.11 23.92
C GLY A 659 -11.36 15.09 24.53
N ILE A 660 -10.21 14.82 23.91
CA ILE A 660 -9.14 13.95 24.44
C ILE A 660 -7.92 14.81 24.82
N TYR A 661 -7.44 14.67 26.05
CA TYR A 661 -6.39 15.52 26.62
C TYR A 661 -5.12 14.73 26.91
N LYS A 662 -3.99 15.26 26.44
CA LYS A 662 -2.64 14.83 26.81
C LYS A 662 -2.33 15.34 28.21
N ILE A 663 -1.94 14.43 29.08
CA ILE A 663 -1.73 14.70 30.51
C ILE A 663 -0.23 14.73 30.79
N ILE A 664 0.28 15.88 31.19
CA ILE A 664 1.70 16.08 31.52
C ILE A 664 1.82 16.23 33.04
N ARG A 665 2.73 15.48 33.65
CA ARG A 665 2.98 15.49 35.10
C ARG A 665 4.39 15.97 35.43
N PRO A 666 4.60 16.62 36.59
CA PRO A 666 5.92 17.09 37.02
C PRO A 666 6.98 15.97 37.03
N ALA A 667 6.60 14.78 37.51
CA ALA A 667 7.53 13.67 37.74
C ALA A 667 7.92 12.90 36.48
N ILE A 668 6.98 12.66 35.56
CA ILE A 668 7.17 11.71 34.45
C ILE A 668 7.03 12.34 33.06
N GLY A 669 6.65 13.62 33.01
CA GLY A 669 6.30 14.30 31.77
C GLY A 669 4.97 13.82 31.20
N GLU A 670 4.89 13.74 29.88
CA GLU A 670 3.70 13.30 29.16
C GLU A 670 3.35 11.85 29.49
N ALA A 671 2.12 11.64 29.96
CA ALA A 671 1.59 10.32 30.27
C ALA A 671 1.26 9.57 28.97
N LEU A 672 1.58 8.27 28.94
CA LEU A 672 1.31 7.38 27.81
C LEU A 672 -0.18 7.27 27.43
N ARG A 673 -1.08 7.54 28.38
CA ARG A 673 -2.52 7.43 28.19
C ARG A 673 -3.14 8.82 28.23
N GLU A 674 -3.77 9.19 27.13
CA GLU A 674 -4.61 10.38 27.04
C GLU A 674 -5.90 10.20 27.85
N MET A 675 -6.51 11.31 28.26
CA MET A 675 -7.66 11.33 29.15
C MET A 675 -8.84 12.06 28.51
N PRO A 676 -10.03 11.46 28.42
CA PRO A 676 -11.21 12.16 27.92
C PRO A 676 -11.63 13.28 28.89
N LEU A 677 -12.23 14.34 28.35
CA LEU A 677 -12.62 15.54 29.11
C LEU A 677 -13.54 15.23 30.29
N SER A 678 -14.44 14.25 30.14
CA SER A 678 -15.34 13.78 31.20
C SER A 678 -14.58 13.18 32.38
N GLU A 679 -13.54 12.39 32.11
CA GLU A 679 -12.67 11.80 33.13
C GLU A 679 -11.76 12.86 33.78
N LEU A 680 -11.21 13.78 32.99
CA LEU A 680 -10.39 14.90 33.47
C LEU A 680 -11.17 15.77 34.44
N LYS A 681 -12.37 16.22 34.05
CA LYS A 681 -13.27 17.00 34.90
C LYS A 681 -13.78 16.18 36.10
N GLY A 682 -13.88 14.86 35.98
CA GLY A 682 -14.22 13.98 37.09
C GLY A 682 -13.13 13.91 38.17
N LYS A 683 -11.85 13.83 37.77
CA LYS A 683 -10.71 13.58 38.67
C LYS A 683 -9.99 14.85 39.13
N TYR A 684 -10.02 15.91 38.34
CA TYR A 684 -9.25 17.13 38.59
C TYR A 684 -10.13 18.39 38.50
N ARG A 685 -9.66 19.48 39.14
CA ARG A 685 -10.21 20.83 38.96
C ARG A 685 -9.20 21.70 38.23
N LYS A 686 -9.66 22.49 37.27
CA LYS A 686 -8.82 23.50 36.61
C LYS A 686 -8.41 24.55 37.63
N VAL A 687 -7.16 25.00 37.60
CA VAL A 687 -6.62 26.01 38.53
C VAL A 687 -6.16 27.22 37.74
N SER A 688 -6.72 28.38 38.06
CA SER A 688 -6.37 29.66 37.41
C SER A 688 -5.26 30.43 38.13
N SER A 689 -4.98 30.09 39.40
CA SER A 689 -3.94 30.76 40.20
C SER A 689 -2.56 30.23 39.84
N ILE A 690 -1.75 31.05 39.17
CA ILE A 690 -0.42 30.66 38.71
C ILE A 690 0.55 30.38 39.86
N ASP A 691 0.48 31.14 40.96
CA ASP A 691 1.34 30.95 42.14
C ASP A 691 1.06 29.63 42.86
N LYS A 692 -0.21 29.23 42.89
CA LYS A 692 -0.61 27.97 43.50
C LYS A 692 -0.10 26.78 42.68
N VAL A 693 -0.23 26.87 41.35
CA VAL A 693 0.23 25.81 40.45
C VAL A 693 1.74 25.76 40.41
N SER A 694 2.43 26.90 40.32
CA SER A 694 3.90 26.93 40.26
C SER A 694 4.51 26.28 41.49
N LYS A 695 4.03 26.66 42.68
CA LYS A 695 4.47 26.08 43.95
C LYS A 695 4.13 24.59 44.03
N GLY A 696 2.89 24.21 43.72
CA GLY A 696 2.45 22.82 43.77
C GLY A 696 3.18 21.91 42.78
N TRP A 697 3.45 22.42 41.57
CA TRP A 697 4.20 21.74 40.53
C TRP A 697 5.66 21.57 40.93
N GLN A 698 6.28 22.62 41.45
CA GLN A 698 7.68 22.60 41.90
C GLN A 698 7.85 21.65 43.10
N ASP A 699 6.94 21.70 44.08
CA ASP A 699 6.95 20.79 45.22
C ASP A 699 6.83 19.32 44.77
N GLU A 700 5.96 19.01 43.81
CA GLU A 700 5.81 17.66 43.26
C GLU A 700 7.03 17.25 42.41
N TYR A 701 7.59 18.17 41.63
CA TYR A 701 8.81 17.99 40.84
C TYR A 701 10.01 17.65 41.74
N ASP A 702 10.15 18.34 42.87
CA ASP A 702 11.27 18.15 43.80
C ASP A 702 11.11 16.87 44.61
N VAL A 703 9.92 16.59 45.14
CA VAL A 703 9.70 15.38 45.94
C VAL A 703 9.79 14.10 45.10
N SER A 704 9.31 14.14 43.85
CA SER A 704 9.36 12.99 42.95
C SER A 704 10.78 12.54 42.58
N SER A 705 11.81 13.36 42.82
CA SER A 705 13.21 12.95 42.67
C SER A 705 13.61 11.82 43.63
N LYS A 706 13.03 11.79 44.84
CA LYS A 706 13.41 10.84 45.91
C LYS A 706 12.28 9.89 46.29
N GLN A 707 11.03 10.26 46.01
CA GLN A 707 9.85 9.52 46.47
C GLN A 707 8.99 9.05 45.31
N CYS A 708 8.51 7.80 45.38
CA CYS A 708 7.55 7.28 44.42
C CYS A 708 6.17 7.89 44.64
N MET A 709 5.31 7.79 43.63
CA MET A 709 3.93 8.33 43.67
C MET A 709 3.08 7.67 44.77
N HIS A 710 3.47 6.48 45.25
CA HIS A 710 2.82 5.82 46.39
C HIS A 710 3.19 6.41 47.76
N GLY A 711 4.04 7.44 47.82
CA GLY A 711 4.41 8.09 49.07
C GLY A 711 5.27 7.23 50.00
N SER A 712 5.32 7.59 51.29
CA SER A 712 6.22 6.98 52.29
C SER A 712 5.77 5.59 52.75
N LYS A 713 4.48 5.25 52.57
CA LYS A 713 3.90 3.94 52.93
C LYS A 713 3.88 2.95 51.75
N CYS A 714 4.77 3.10 50.78
CA CYS A 714 4.80 2.25 49.60
C CYS A 714 5.13 0.79 49.99
N LYS A 715 4.27 -0.17 49.61
CA LYS A 715 4.48 -1.61 49.85
C LYS A 715 5.75 -2.18 49.21
N VAL A 716 6.26 -1.51 48.16
CA VAL A 716 7.46 -1.93 47.40
C VAL A 716 8.75 -1.33 48.01
N GLY A 717 8.63 -0.39 48.95
CA GLY A 717 9.79 0.22 49.63
C GLY A 717 10.68 1.05 48.70
N SER A 718 11.99 1.04 48.97
CA SER A 718 13.01 1.85 48.29
C SER A 718 13.18 1.52 46.81
N TYR A 719 12.82 0.30 46.38
CA TYR A 719 12.92 -0.17 44.99
C TYR A 719 11.77 0.31 44.09
N CYS A 720 10.76 0.98 44.63
CA CYS A 720 9.64 1.48 43.84
C CYS A 720 10.08 2.65 42.93
N THR A 721 10.02 2.44 41.62
CA THR A 721 10.30 3.48 40.61
C THR A 721 9.04 4.15 40.06
N VAL A 722 7.85 3.69 40.48
CA VAL A 722 6.55 4.16 39.96
C VAL A 722 6.33 5.62 40.30
N GLY A 723 6.30 6.47 39.27
CA GLY A 723 6.12 7.91 39.39
C GLY A 723 7.28 8.65 40.06
N ARG A 724 8.47 8.03 40.12
CA ARG A 724 9.72 8.75 40.43
C ARG A 724 10.24 9.45 39.18
N ARG A 725 10.78 10.66 39.39
CA ARG A 725 11.40 11.50 38.36
C ARG A 725 12.77 10.99 37.95
N LEU A 726 13.61 10.74 38.95
CA LEU A 726 14.93 10.16 38.77
C LEU A 726 14.79 8.64 38.83
N GLN A 727 15.21 7.98 37.76
CA GLN A 727 15.22 6.53 37.67
C GLN A 727 16.61 6.03 37.34
N GLU A 728 17.06 5.04 38.09
CA GLU A 728 18.30 4.32 37.81
C GLU A 728 18.04 3.21 36.80
N PHE A 729 18.86 3.18 35.74
CA PHE A 729 18.82 2.18 34.68
C PHE A 729 20.15 1.45 34.59
N ASN A 730 20.11 0.13 34.64
CA ASN A 730 21.29 -0.73 34.56
C ASN A 730 21.31 -1.45 33.22
N ILE A 731 22.39 -1.29 32.47
CA ILE A 731 22.56 -1.82 31.12
C ILE A 731 23.85 -2.63 31.03
N LEU A 732 23.76 -3.91 30.67
CA LEU A 732 24.92 -4.75 30.35
C LEU A 732 25.27 -4.64 28.87
N GLY A 733 26.42 -4.05 28.56
CA GLY A 733 26.99 -3.97 27.22
C GLY A 733 28.24 -4.85 27.05
N GLY A 734 28.86 -4.79 25.87
CA GLY A 734 30.03 -5.61 25.54
C GLY A 734 29.65 -7.00 25.01
N LEU A 735 30.44 -8.02 25.35
CA LEU A 735 30.19 -9.41 24.96
C LEU A 735 29.20 -10.07 25.93
N ILE A 736 28.01 -10.44 25.46
CA ILE A 736 26.89 -10.88 26.32
C ILE A 736 26.59 -12.38 26.17
N LEU A 737 26.86 -12.98 25.01
CA LEU A 737 26.52 -14.38 24.74
C LEU A 737 27.10 -15.39 25.76
N PRO A 738 28.37 -15.27 26.21
CA PRO A 738 28.94 -16.22 27.18
C PRO A 738 28.22 -16.18 28.54
N VAL A 739 27.68 -15.01 28.90
CA VAL A 739 27.03 -14.77 30.19
C VAL A 739 25.50 -14.88 30.13
N TRP A 740 24.95 -15.20 28.95
CA TRP A 740 23.52 -15.21 28.68
C TRP A 740 22.73 -16.13 29.61
N GLY A 741 23.20 -17.37 29.79
CA GLY A 741 22.54 -18.35 30.66
C GLY A 741 22.52 -17.95 32.13
N THR A 742 23.53 -17.21 32.59
CA THR A 742 23.58 -16.67 33.96
C THR A 742 22.55 -15.56 34.14
N ILE A 743 22.44 -14.67 33.16
CA ILE A 743 21.45 -13.58 33.15
C ILE A 743 20.03 -14.17 33.14
N GLU A 744 19.74 -15.16 32.29
CA GLU A 744 18.45 -15.84 32.24
C GLU A 744 18.06 -16.45 33.59
N LYS A 745 18.99 -17.17 34.24
CA LYS A 745 18.75 -17.76 35.57
C LYS A 745 18.48 -16.70 36.63
N ALA A 746 19.18 -15.56 36.59
CA ALA A 746 18.98 -14.46 37.54
C ALA A 746 17.64 -13.74 37.34
N LEU A 747 17.22 -13.55 36.09
CA LEU A 747 15.93 -12.94 35.74
C LEU A 747 14.76 -13.88 36.00
N ALA A 748 14.90 -15.19 35.78
CA ALA A 748 13.85 -16.17 36.04
C ALA A 748 13.41 -16.21 37.52
N LYS A 749 14.32 -15.89 38.44
CA LYS A 749 14.08 -15.81 39.90
C LYS A 749 13.30 -14.57 40.34
N GLN A 750 13.04 -13.60 39.45
CA GLN A 750 12.36 -12.36 39.81
C GLN A 750 10.86 -12.58 40.06
N VAL A 751 10.29 -11.89 41.06
CA VAL A 751 8.88 -12.05 41.44
C VAL A 751 7.92 -11.49 40.38
N TYR A 752 8.26 -10.35 39.78
CA TYR A 752 7.42 -9.68 38.78
C TYR A 752 7.70 -10.19 37.36
N GLN A 753 6.64 -10.55 36.63
CA GLN A 753 6.72 -11.02 35.23
C GLN A 753 7.49 -10.04 34.32
N ASN A 754 7.34 -8.73 34.53
CA ASN A 754 8.07 -7.71 33.76
C ASN A 754 9.59 -7.73 34.00
N HIS A 755 10.04 -8.20 35.17
CA HIS A 755 11.46 -8.31 35.50
C HIS A 755 12.07 -9.65 35.07
N LYS A 756 11.24 -10.63 34.66
CA LYS A 756 11.71 -11.91 34.09
C LYS A 756 12.10 -11.80 32.61
N ARG A 757 11.62 -10.76 31.91
CA ARG A 757 11.83 -10.58 30.48
C ARG A 757 13.20 -9.96 30.19
N ILE A 758 13.92 -10.55 29.25
CA ILE A 758 15.12 -9.95 28.67
C ILE A 758 14.69 -8.85 27.71
N ARG A 759 15.29 -7.67 27.84
CA ARG A 759 15.05 -6.55 26.93
C ARG A 759 16.39 -5.98 26.50
N VAL A 760 16.62 -5.87 25.20
CA VAL A 760 17.71 -5.05 24.70
C VAL A 760 17.25 -3.60 24.78
N VAL A 761 18.10 -2.72 25.28
CA VAL A 761 17.82 -1.29 25.36
C VAL A 761 18.88 -0.50 24.63
N ARG A 762 18.45 0.59 24.04
CA ARG A 762 19.32 1.61 23.47
C ARG A 762 19.09 2.93 24.18
N LEU A 763 20.19 3.60 24.50
CA LEU A 763 20.21 4.85 25.24
C LEU A 763 21.27 5.77 24.63
N VAL A 764 20.98 7.07 24.59
CA VAL A 764 21.92 8.11 24.17
C VAL A 764 22.12 9.05 25.35
N THR A 765 23.36 9.22 25.80
CA THR A 765 23.70 10.14 26.89
C THR A 765 23.56 11.59 26.41
N THR A 766 23.11 12.47 27.29
CA THR A 766 22.80 13.86 26.90
C THR A 766 24.02 14.77 26.86
N ASN A 767 25.08 14.43 27.61
CA ASN A 767 26.22 15.31 27.82
C ASN A 767 27.29 15.15 26.72
N ASP A 768 27.46 13.93 26.21
CA ASP A 768 28.50 13.55 25.26
C ASP A 768 27.96 12.79 24.02
N ASN A 769 26.63 12.66 23.89
CA ASN A 769 25.96 11.98 22.77
C ASN A 769 26.45 10.54 22.51
N GLN A 770 26.98 9.86 23.54
CA GLN A 770 27.40 8.48 23.43
C GLN A 770 26.18 7.55 23.36
N ARG A 771 26.21 6.64 22.39
CA ARG A 771 25.15 5.65 22.19
C ARG A 771 25.53 4.34 22.82
N ILE A 772 24.70 3.86 23.74
CA ILE A 772 24.93 2.64 24.49
C ILE A 772 23.78 1.68 24.20
N VAL A 773 24.16 0.46 23.80
CA VAL A 773 23.24 -0.63 23.48
C VAL A 773 23.65 -1.85 24.29
N GLY A 774 22.70 -2.43 25.01
CA GLY A 774 22.94 -3.57 25.88
C GLY A 774 21.65 -4.15 26.45
N LEU A 775 21.77 -5.13 27.33
CA LEU A 775 20.64 -5.74 28.02
C LEU A 775 20.23 -4.90 29.24
N PHE A 776 18.95 -4.59 29.34
CA PHE A 776 18.39 -3.97 30.53
C PHE A 776 18.29 -4.98 31.67
N ILE A 777 18.88 -4.64 32.80
CA ILE A 777 18.79 -5.43 34.02
C ILE A 777 17.93 -4.66 35.03
N PRO A 778 16.78 -5.21 35.46
CA PRO A 778 15.97 -4.59 36.50
C PRO A 778 16.78 -4.40 37.79
N ASN A 779 16.57 -3.29 38.50
CA ASN A 779 17.36 -2.95 39.70
C ASN A 779 17.35 -4.08 40.76
N ALA A 780 16.22 -4.80 40.89
CA ALA A 780 16.09 -5.96 41.79
C ALA A 780 16.92 -7.20 41.37
N ALA A 781 17.35 -7.27 40.10
CA ALA A 781 18.12 -8.38 39.55
C ALA A 781 19.62 -8.10 39.44
N VAL A 782 20.06 -6.83 39.59
CA VAL A 782 21.47 -6.43 39.37
C VAL A 782 22.42 -7.23 40.27
N GLU A 783 22.15 -7.31 41.58
CA GLU A 783 23.01 -8.04 42.52
C GLU A 783 23.07 -9.54 42.20
N SER A 784 21.93 -10.15 41.84
CA SER A 784 21.84 -11.57 41.46
C SER A 784 22.65 -11.87 40.20
N VAL A 785 22.58 -10.96 39.21
CA VAL A 785 23.38 -11.06 37.98
C VAL A 785 24.86 -10.91 38.31
N LEU A 786 25.26 -9.87 39.05
CA LEU A 786 26.67 -9.64 39.42
C LEU A 786 27.28 -10.82 40.19
N THR A 787 26.55 -11.36 41.16
CA THR A 787 26.99 -12.53 41.94
C THR A 787 27.17 -13.75 41.03
N GLY A 788 26.23 -13.98 40.12
CA GLY A 788 26.31 -15.08 39.16
C GLY A 788 27.47 -14.95 38.17
N LEU A 789 27.89 -13.73 37.84
CA LEU A 789 29.02 -13.48 36.93
C LEU A 789 30.38 -13.63 37.64
N GLN A 790 30.47 -13.26 38.92
CA GLN A 790 31.68 -13.47 39.73
C GLN A 790 31.94 -14.95 40.00
N TRP A 791 30.90 -15.74 40.24
CA TRP A 791 31.01 -17.19 40.51
C TRP A 791 31.62 -18.00 39.36
N VAL A 792 31.62 -17.45 38.13
CA VAL A 792 32.20 -18.11 36.95
C VAL A 792 33.71 -17.89 36.87
N GLN A 793 34.27 -16.90 37.59
CA GLN A 793 35.72 -16.69 37.65
C GLN A 793 36.42 -17.67 38.62
N ASP A 794 35.76 -18.12 39.68
CA ASP A 794 36.37 -18.93 40.75
C ASP A 794 36.37 -20.46 40.47
N ILE A 795 35.97 -20.91 39.27
CA ILE A 795 35.84 -22.35 38.96
C ILE A 795 37.05 -22.93 38.20
N ASN A 796 38.07 -22.14 37.85
CA ASN A 796 39.27 -22.64 37.19
C ASN A 796 40.56 -22.17 37.87
N ASP A 797 40.76 -22.57 39.13
CA ASP A 797 42.10 -22.79 39.70
C ASP A 797 42.40 -24.29 39.76
#